data_AF-A0A4R9K2G5-F1
#
_entry.id   AF-A0A4R9K2G5-F1
#
_cell.length_a   1.000
_cell.length_b   1.000
_cell.length_c   1.000
_cell.angle_alpha   90.00
_cell.angle_beta   90.00
_cell.angle_gamma   90.00
#
_symmetry.space_group_name_H-M   'P 1'
#
loop_
_entity.id
_entity.type
_entity.pdbx_description
1 polymer ?
#
loop_
_entity_poly.entity_id
_entity_poly.type
_entity_poly.pdbx_seq_one_letter_code
_entity_poly.pdbx_strand_id
1 'polypeptide(L)'
;MVSFSKSFSRSFLLLCLVVLFTAANCYSRPKKSGILDFMNLSNFMSYLTGTAFPLNVQVNGLTNSGVLIVELASTGEQLTFTAAGTDSFSGYYDTNQIYTLNIILQPATAPTQTCVIANPNLNLTFATTTFVVNCAENWYKVNVAVTGIDTSNNTDLEILNNGTELKLTQTNGTVSFDVGDGLPYDIITGAVPTVPSTHVCQLIGTTSGTISGADVSMKLSCLSLMKTSFASGAFMPSTKAMVFTFSGPVTGCVLDSTAGGPPYRAGTANGSPGVTYAGKTAVIAPTSLPWSFSAATLPQQIMFRLTGCLNSTDASLAANNGNPLAVTVKMMDGEVYFVSDASGSDTNGCMDPSNSCKTIQTAVNYCSSSNVCTVMVEGGTYIIIGTTSPISISSSGGIRLMGSFDPTFNTQSLDFTPSAIIDRRSNILCAGTTLGTNECAPITITASGMANDTNKIHIVQGFTIVADETKKNAFGVRILNGDNTSFSYLFGNYITGGEGGLGTENSATGGVRGGIYLQGAKSQNQIDTNVIKGGFGADASVAVYNYDSNLYLFHNRLSGDKAVSSSASLDSTSYNDPAMAILNNTMNYRQYTDGSVTAVSVYGIRNFEDSPNTQLYIAGNTIYSSGAAGGSNYGIFMSGTTNAQMLNNLIKGPGSNSVCASFSVTPSSTAIFTGNNLDCSLGKLVTVGATNYPYYCSNGTFNSFSALCILANAFLDATRGGQNFTNVPSFNTAPVGQPWLSLQPVNGGPCNIAFGGVETSTYIGGTFDPYYKLDAVISAPVPRTASFGGNTPSGSSGYTIGAFELDDSGCAP
;
A
#
# COMPACT_ATOMS: atom_id res chain seq x y z
N MET A 1 91.00 -43.52 -41.10
CA MET A 1 91.60 -43.48 -39.75
C MET A 1 90.70 -44.35 -38.87
N VAL A 2 91.20 -45.49 -38.37
CA VAL A 2 91.62 -45.72 -36.95
C VAL A 2 90.37 -45.76 -36.02
N SER A 3 90.05 -46.81 -35.23
CA SER A 3 90.84 -47.96 -34.73
C SER A 3 89.97 -49.19 -34.30
N PHE A 4 90.54 -50.41 -34.40
CA PHE A 4 90.56 -51.56 -33.44
C PHE A 4 89.30 -52.00 -32.62
N SER A 5 89.05 -53.26 -32.23
CA SER A 5 89.70 -54.60 -32.38
C SER A 5 88.65 -55.71 -32.06
N LYS A 6 88.67 -56.98 -32.55
CA LYS A 6 89.52 -58.14 -32.23
C LYS A 6 89.91 -58.28 -30.73
N SER A 7 90.04 -59.45 -30.10
CA SER A 7 89.73 -60.87 -30.42
C SER A 7 90.17 -61.73 -29.21
N PHE A 8 89.40 -62.75 -28.79
CA PHE A 8 89.91 -64.08 -28.36
C PHE A 8 88.70 -65.03 -28.10
N SER A 9 88.49 -66.06 -28.93
CA SER A 9 89.08 -67.41 -28.86
C SER A 9 88.51 -68.22 -27.70
N ARG A 10 87.61 -69.20 -27.90
CA ARG A 10 87.73 -70.47 -28.66
C ARG A 10 88.82 -71.43 -28.15
N SER A 11 88.39 -72.68 -28.04
CA SER A 11 89.16 -73.93 -28.17
C SER A 11 90.06 -74.38 -27.01
N PHE A 12 89.47 -75.12 -26.07
CA PHE A 12 90.00 -76.28 -25.31
C PHE A 12 88.84 -76.73 -24.41
N LEU A 13 88.31 -77.96 -24.34
CA LEU A 13 88.53 -79.27 -24.98
C LEU A 13 87.14 -79.74 -25.49
N LEU A 14 86.91 -80.50 -26.56
CA LEU A 14 87.73 -81.19 -27.57
C LEU A 14 88.82 -82.13 -27.05
N LEU A 15 88.47 -82.93 -26.04
CA LEU A 15 89.07 -84.21 -25.66
C LEU A 15 88.14 -84.86 -24.62
N CYS A 16 87.88 -86.17 -24.75
CA CYS A 16 86.77 -86.95 -24.13
C CYS A 16 85.40 -86.69 -24.80
N LEU A 17 85.14 -87.06 -26.06
CA LEU A 17 85.68 -88.18 -26.87
C LEU A 17 85.21 -89.55 -26.35
N VAL A 18 84.37 -90.22 -27.17
CA VAL A 18 84.03 -91.66 -27.18
C VAL A 18 83.01 -92.16 -26.14
N VAL A 19 82.09 -93.03 -26.63
CA VAL A 19 80.81 -93.53 -26.04
C VAL A 19 79.63 -92.54 -26.20
N LEU A 20 78.47 -92.85 -26.83
CA LEU A 20 78.02 -93.88 -27.80
C LEU A 20 76.82 -93.32 -28.63
N PHE A 21 76.72 -93.66 -29.94
CA PHE A 21 75.52 -94.06 -30.76
C PHE A 21 74.17 -93.27 -30.68
N THR A 22 73.41 -92.97 -31.75
CA THR A 22 73.39 -93.41 -33.18
C THR A 22 72.52 -92.50 -34.09
N ALA A 23 72.87 -92.42 -35.39
CA ALA A 23 72.01 -92.25 -36.60
C ALA A 23 70.99 -91.06 -36.71
N ALA A 24 70.80 -90.36 -37.84
CA ALA A 24 71.47 -90.39 -39.15
C ALA A 24 71.31 -89.05 -39.93
N ASN A 25 72.23 -88.83 -40.87
CA ASN A 25 72.36 -87.81 -41.94
C ASN A 25 71.04 -87.42 -42.68
N CYS A 26 70.88 -86.31 -43.42
CA CYS A 26 71.58 -85.02 -43.67
C CYS A 26 70.68 -84.21 -44.64
N TYR A 27 70.70 -82.86 -44.64
CA TYR A 27 70.85 -81.99 -45.84
C TYR A 27 70.71 -80.49 -45.53
N SER A 28 71.27 -79.63 -46.38
CA SER A 28 71.08 -78.17 -46.37
C SER A 28 70.56 -77.63 -47.71
N ARG A 29 69.84 -76.50 -47.65
CA ARG A 29 69.05 -75.78 -48.69
C ARG A 29 69.47 -75.93 -50.18
N PRO A 30 68.48 -76.08 -51.09
CA PRO A 30 68.59 -75.67 -52.50
C PRO A 30 68.12 -74.21 -52.73
N LYS A 31 68.37 -73.69 -53.94
CA LYS A 31 68.16 -72.27 -54.33
C LYS A 31 66.98 -72.07 -55.30
N LYS A 32 66.11 -71.11 -54.97
CA LYS A 32 65.35 -70.20 -55.87
C LYS A 32 64.52 -70.80 -57.02
N SER A 33 63.19 -70.89 -56.83
CA SER A 33 62.15 -70.20 -57.64
C SER A 33 60.73 -70.70 -57.30
N GLY A 34 59.72 -69.84 -57.44
CA GLY A 34 58.30 -70.25 -57.45
C GLY A 34 57.40 -69.43 -56.51
N ILE A 35 56.46 -68.66 -57.06
CA ILE A 35 55.51 -67.83 -56.28
C ILE A 35 54.32 -68.62 -55.71
N LEU A 36 54.41 -69.96 -55.69
CA LEU A 36 53.36 -70.88 -55.25
C LEU A 36 53.74 -71.70 -54.00
N ASP A 37 55.01 -71.73 -53.58
CA ASP A 37 55.48 -72.49 -52.40
C ASP A 37 55.15 -71.85 -51.04
N PHE A 38 54.53 -70.66 -51.03
CA PHE A 38 54.08 -70.01 -49.79
C PHE A 38 52.63 -70.34 -49.39
N MET A 39 51.90 -71.13 -50.17
CA MET A 39 50.50 -71.50 -49.89
C MET A 39 50.33 -73.02 -49.70
N ASN A 40 50.85 -73.58 -48.59
CA ASN A 40 50.20 -74.67 -47.83
C ASN A 40 50.93 -75.19 -46.57
N LEU A 41 52.10 -74.65 -46.18
CA LEU A 41 52.82 -75.21 -45.03
C LEU A 41 52.16 -74.94 -43.65
N SER A 42 51.16 -74.06 -43.58
CA SER A 42 50.30 -73.89 -42.39
C SER A 42 49.23 -74.98 -42.25
N ASN A 43 48.74 -75.56 -43.36
CA ASN A 43 47.70 -76.59 -43.33
C ASN A 43 48.26 -78.00 -43.13
N PHE A 44 49.52 -78.24 -43.51
CA PHE A 44 50.08 -79.60 -43.53
C PHE A 44 50.36 -80.20 -42.13
N MET A 45 50.37 -79.38 -41.06
CA MET A 45 50.43 -79.89 -39.68
C MET A 45 49.03 -80.24 -39.11
N SER A 46 47.97 -79.65 -39.67
CA SER A 46 46.58 -79.84 -39.21
C SER A 46 46.02 -81.23 -39.53
N TYR A 47 46.58 -81.94 -40.50
CA TYR A 47 46.09 -83.25 -40.96
C TYR A 47 46.84 -84.46 -40.40
N LEU A 48 47.96 -84.27 -39.70
CA LEU A 48 48.86 -85.36 -39.28
C LEU A 48 48.98 -85.54 -37.76
N THR A 49 48.32 -84.72 -36.95
CA THR A 49 48.39 -84.80 -35.48
C THR A 49 47.06 -85.13 -34.78
N GLY A 50 45.90 -84.88 -35.41
CA GLY A 50 44.59 -85.21 -34.83
C GLY A 50 44.32 -84.56 -33.47
N THR A 51 45.00 -83.45 -33.16
CA THR A 51 44.90 -82.77 -31.87
C THR A 51 43.68 -81.88 -31.85
N ALA A 52 42.58 -82.40 -31.32
CA ALA A 52 41.47 -81.60 -30.85
C ALA A 52 41.93 -80.68 -29.70
N PHE A 53 41.30 -79.51 -29.54
CA PHE A 53 41.68 -78.46 -28.57
C PHE A 53 40.61 -78.22 -27.51
N PRO A 54 40.97 -77.82 -26.28
CA PRO A 54 40.00 -77.41 -25.28
C PRO A 54 39.32 -76.09 -25.70
N LEU A 55 38.03 -75.98 -25.40
CA LEU A 55 37.27 -74.73 -25.52
C LEU A 55 37.12 -74.10 -24.14
N ASN A 56 37.53 -72.84 -24.02
CA ASN A 56 37.47 -72.08 -22.78
C ASN A 56 36.36 -71.03 -22.85
N VAL A 57 35.79 -70.66 -21.70
CA VAL A 57 34.95 -69.48 -21.55
C VAL A 57 35.57 -68.57 -20.51
N GLN A 58 35.91 -67.34 -20.91
CA GLN A 58 36.35 -66.27 -20.04
C GLN A 58 35.17 -65.33 -19.77
N VAL A 59 34.77 -65.20 -18.50
CA VAL A 59 33.75 -64.27 -18.03
C VAL A 59 34.42 -63.07 -17.38
N ASN A 60 34.22 -61.88 -17.96
CA ASN A 60 34.65 -60.60 -17.42
C ASN A 60 33.46 -59.84 -16.83
N GLY A 61 33.66 -59.10 -15.74
CA GLY A 61 32.67 -58.16 -15.20
C GLY A 61 31.50 -58.77 -14.43
N LEU A 62 31.46 -60.10 -14.22
CA LEU A 62 30.52 -60.72 -13.28
C LEU A 62 30.96 -60.39 -11.84
N THR A 63 30.31 -59.40 -11.24
CA THR A 63 30.62 -58.79 -9.94
C THR A 63 29.56 -59.05 -8.88
N ASN A 64 28.32 -59.36 -9.28
CA ASN A 64 27.26 -59.73 -8.34
C ASN A 64 27.41 -61.20 -7.87
N SER A 65 26.67 -61.56 -6.82
CA SER A 65 26.57 -62.96 -6.33
C SER A 65 25.57 -63.81 -7.11
N GLY A 66 25.23 -63.39 -8.34
CA GLY A 66 24.32 -64.10 -9.22
C GLY A 66 24.97 -65.29 -9.91
N VAL A 67 24.14 -66.14 -10.50
CA VAL A 67 24.58 -67.32 -11.25
C VAL A 67 24.43 -67.04 -12.74
N LEU A 68 25.55 -67.01 -13.46
CA LEU A 68 25.59 -67.03 -14.91
C LEU A 68 25.75 -68.49 -15.37
N ILE A 69 24.86 -68.97 -16.24
CA ILE A 69 24.99 -70.29 -16.88
C ILE A 69 25.14 -70.09 -18.39
N VAL A 70 26.22 -70.62 -18.95
CA VAL A 70 26.48 -70.66 -20.39
C VAL A 70 26.49 -72.11 -20.87
N GLU A 71 26.10 -72.33 -22.12
CA GLU A 71 25.96 -73.66 -22.71
C GLU A 71 26.62 -73.74 -24.09
N LEU A 72 27.38 -74.81 -24.33
CA LEU A 72 27.93 -75.14 -25.63
C LEU A 72 26.87 -75.87 -26.48
N ALA A 73 26.34 -75.18 -27.50
CA ALA A 73 25.16 -75.63 -28.25
C ALA A 73 25.34 -76.99 -28.96
N SER A 74 26.58 -77.40 -29.26
CA SER A 74 26.88 -78.69 -29.91
C SER A 74 26.85 -79.90 -28.98
N THR A 75 26.93 -79.71 -27.66
CA THR A 75 26.97 -80.80 -26.67
C THR A 75 25.91 -80.68 -25.57
N GLY A 76 25.33 -79.50 -25.36
CA GLY A 76 24.47 -79.23 -24.20
C GLY A 76 25.25 -79.16 -22.88
N GLU A 77 26.58 -79.08 -22.94
CA GLU A 77 27.44 -78.96 -21.76
C GLU A 77 27.37 -77.53 -21.22
N GLN A 78 27.18 -77.40 -19.91
CA GLN A 78 26.96 -76.11 -19.25
C GLN A 78 28.11 -75.78 -18.29
N LEU A 79 28.58 -74.53 -18.33
CA LEU A 79 29.51 -73.96 -17.36
C LEU A 79 28.77 -72.95 -16.49
N THR A 80 29.01 -73.02 -15.18
CA THR A 80 28.35 -72.18 -14.17
C THR A 80 29.35 -71.24 -13.54
N PHE A 81 29.10 -69.94 -13.67
CA PHE A 81 29.96 -68.90 -13.11
C PHE A 81 29.21 -68.15 -11.98
N THR A 82 29.87 -68.02 -10.83
CA THR A 82 29.42 -67.22 -9.67
C THR A 82 30.33 -66.02 -9.38
N ALA A 83 31.38 -65.84 -10.20
CA ALA A 83 32.29 -64.71 -10.22
C ALA A 83 32.98 -64.65 -11.60
N ALA A 84 33.56 -63.50 -11.95
CA ALA A 84 34.43 -63.38 -13.12
C ALA A 84 35.64 -64.33 -13.03
N GLY A 85 36.03 -64.93 -14.17
CA GLY A 85 37.06 -65.96 -14.22
C GLY A 85 37.12 -66.65 -15.59
N THR A 86 37.85 -67.76 -15.67
CA THR A 86 37.90 -68.61 -16.87
C THR A 86 37.66 -70.06 -16.45
N ASP A 87 36.80 -70.75 -17.20
CA ASP A 87 36.56 -72.19 -17.06
C ASP A 87 36.59 -72.86 -18.45
N SER A 88 36.65 -74.18 -18.50
CA SER A 88 36.84 -74.96 -19.72
C SER A 88 35.83 -76.09 -19.84
N PHE A 89 35.32 -76.31 -21.05
CA PHE A 89 34.54 -77.52 -21.34
C PHE A 89 35.43 -78.76 -21.23
N SER A 90 34.86 -79.88 -20.78
CA SER A 90 35.59 -81.12 -20.49
C SER A 90 36.05 -81.89 -21.75
N GLY A 91 35.41 -81.60 -22.90
CA GLY A 91 35.77 -82.17 -24.19
C GLY A 91 36.98 -81.50 -24.86
N TYR A 92 37.50 -82.18 -25.88
CA TYR A 92 38.40 -81.60 -26.88
C TYR A 92 37.66 -81.54 -28.22
N TYR A 93 37.85 -80.45 -28.95
CA TYR A 93 37.04 -80.07 -30.11
C TYR A 93 37.90 -79.88 -31.37
N ASP A 94 37.34 -80.18 -32.55
CA ASP A 94 38.06 -80.19 -33.82
C ASP A 94 38.37 -78.77 -34.31
N THR A 95 39.62 -78.55 -34.74
CA THR A 95 40.02 -77.28 -35.37
C THR A 95 39.34 -77.06 -36.72
N ASN A 96 39.08 -75.80 -37.07
CA ASN A 96 38.37 -75.33 -38.26
C ASN A 96 36.85 -75.63 -38.27
N GLN A 97 36.27 -75.98 -37.13
CA GLN A 97 34.82 -75.99 -36.91
C GLN A 97 34.37 -74.72 -36.18
N ILE A 98 33.11 -74.33 -36.41
CA ILE A 98 32.46 -73.23 -35.69
C ILE A 98 31.66 -73.82 -34.53
N TYR A 99 31.93 -73.33 -33.32
CA TYR A 99 31.20 -73.66 -32.11
C TYR A 99 30.37 -72.46 -31.65
N THR A 100 29.16 -72.71 -31.14
CA THR A 100 28.24 -71.68 -30.68
C THR A 100 28.04 -71.77 -29.17
N LEU A 101 28.20 -70.65 -28.46
CA LEU A 101 27.91 -70.52 -27.03
C LEU A 101 26.60 -69.75 -26.85
N ASN A 102 25.75 -70.23 -25.93
CA ASN A 102 24.51 -69.57 -25.51
C ASN A 102 24.59 -69.16 -24.04
N ILE A 103 23.87 -68.10 -23.64
CA ILE A 103 23.58 -67.83 -22.22
C ILE A 103 22.20 -68.42 -21.92
N ILE A 104 22.14 -69.34 -20.96
CA ILE A 104 20.90 -70.01 -20.53
C ILE A 104 20.30 -69.33 -19.29
N LEU A 105 21.15 -68.77 -18.41
CA LEU A 105 20.70 -68.01 -17.24
C LEU A 105 21.55 -66.76 -17.06
N GLN A 106 20.89 -65.60 -17.00
CA GLN A 106 21.49 -64.33 -16.61
C GLN A 106 21.54 -64.22 -15.07
N PRO A 107 22.56 -63.54 -14.49
CA PRO A 107 22.70 -63.40 -13.05
C PRO A 107 21.66 -62.43 -12.46
N ALA A 108 20.53 -62.99 -12.03
CA ALA A 108 19.32 -62.28 -11.59
C ALA A 108 19.28 -61.83 -10.11
N THR A 109 20.42 -61.82 -9.41
CA THR A 109 20.52 -61.34 -8.01
C THR A 109 20.83 -59.84 -8.01
N ALA A 110 20.09 -59.01 -7.27
CA ALA A 110 20.36 -57.57 -7.17
C ALA A 110 21.76 -57.30 -6.56
N PRO A 111 22.62 -56.44 -7.16
CA PRO A 111 22.44 -55.70 -8.41
C PRO A 111 22.39 -56.62 -9.64
N THR A 112 21.30 -56.61 -10.41
CA THR A 112 21.20 -57.47 -11.60
C THR A 112 22.21 -57.06 -12.66
N GLN A 113 22.79 -58.05 -13.34
CA GLN A 113 23.73 -57.81 -14.43
C GLN A 113 23.24 -58.46 -15.73
N THR A 114 23.54 -57.81 -16.85
CA THR A 114 23.34 -58.37 -18.18
C THR A 114 24.70 -58.81 -18.75
N CYS A 115 24.84 -60.10 -19.01
CA CYS A 115 25.99 -60.70 -19.67
C CYS A 115 25.73 -60.85 -21.18
N VAL A 116 26.75 -60.55 -21.99
CA VAL A 116 26.73 -60.69 -23.45
C VAL A 116 27.98 -61.43 -23.92
N ILE A 117 27.82 -62.41 -24.79
CA ILE A 117 28.94 -63.12 -25.42
C ILE A 117 29.48 -62.25 -26.56
N ALA A 118 30.76 -61.88 -26.50
CA ALA A 118 31.41 -61.01 -27.48
C ALA A 118 31.68 -61.74 -28.82
N ASN A 119 31.91 -63.04 -28.76
CA ASN A 119 32.17 -63.92 -29.91
C ASN A 119 31.27 -65.17 -29.85
N PRO A 120 29.93 -65.04 -29.97
CA PRO A 120 28.97 -66.13 -29.75
C PRO A 120 29.15 -67.32 -30.70
N ASN A 121 29.79 -67.10 -31.85
CA ASN A 121 30.24 -68.14 -32.77
C ASN A 121 31.76 -68.08 -32.88
N LEU A 122 32.46 -69.07 -32.32
CA LEU A 122 33.91 -69.17 -32.31
C LEU A 122 34.38 -70.17 -33.37
N ASN A 123 35.16 -69.73 -34.34
CA ASN A 123 35.91 -70.62 -35.21
C ASN A 123 37.16 -71.09 -34.47
N LEU A 124 37.23 -72.39 -34.16
CA LEU A 124 38.30 -72.96 -33.34
C LEU A 124 39.59 -73.10 -34.16
N THR A 125 40.61 -72.34 -33.79
CA THR A 125 41.95 -72.42 -34.40
C THR A 125 43.03 -72.48 -33.33
N PHE A 126 44.26 -72.80 -33.72
CA PHE A 126 45.44 -72.75 -32.84
C PHE A 126 45.66 -71.40 -32.15
N ALA A 127 45.05 -70.31 -32.63
CA ALA A 127 45.13 -68.97 -32.05
C ALA A 127 43.83 -68.50 -31.35
N THR A 128 42.73 -69.25 -31.47
CA THR A 128 41.38 -68.83 -31.03
C THR A 128 40.62 -69.98 -30.37
N THR A 129 40.81 -70.14 -29.06
CA THR A 129 40.25 -71.24 -28.24
C THR A 129 39.27 -70.77 -27.14
N THR A 130 39.02 -69.47 -27.03
CA THR A 130 38.29 -68.86 -25.90
C THR A 130 37.07 -68.06 -26.36
N PHE A 131 35.91 -68.39 -25.80
CA PHE A 131 34.74 -67.51 -25.77
C PHE A 131 34.94 -66.42 -24.71
N VAL A 132 34.54 -65.20 -25.01
CA VAL A 132 34.59 -64.07 -24.08
C VAL A 132 33.16 -63.62 -23.80
N VAL A 133 32.77 -63.64 -22.52
CA VAL A 133 31.50 -63.13 -22.01
C VAL A 133 31.80 -61.88 -21.19
N ASN A 134 31.11 -60.78 -21.46
CA ASN A 134 31.25 -59.54 -20.71
C ASN A 134 29.91 -59.25 -20.01
N CYS A 135 29.94 -59.12 -18.69
CA CYS A 135 28.81 -58.72 -17.87
C CYS A 135 28.93 -57.26 -17.44
N ALA A 136 27.80 -56.57 -17.35
CA ALA A 136 27.70 -55.22 -16.84
C ALA A 136 26.45 -55.10 -15.94
N GLU A 137 26.52 -54.24 -14.92
CA GLU A 137 25.38 -53.92 -14.06
C GLU A 137 24.29 -53.18 -14.83
N ASN A 138 23.04 -53.47 -14.50
CA ASN A 138 21.88 -52.78 -15.05
C ASN A 138 21.69 -51.43 -14.34
N TRP A 139 21.44 -50.38 -15.12
CA TRP A 139 21.15 -49.03 -14.63
C TRP A 139 19.73 -48.64 -15.01
N TYR A 140 19.02 -48.03 -14.07
CA TYR A 140 17.64 -47.58 -14.21
C TYR A 140 17.53 -46.09 -13.88
N LYS A 141 16.49 -45.43 -14.36
CA LYS A 141 16.32 -43.99 -14.16
C LYS A 141 15.41 -43.67 -12.99
N VAL A 142 15.88 -42.75 -12.15
CA VAL A 142 15.03 -42.00 -11.23
C VAL A 142 14.62 -40.70 -11.93
N ASN A 143 13.41 -40.66 -12.44
CA ASN A 143 12.85 -39.56 -13.21
C ASN A 143 12.04 -38.61 -12.31
N VAL A 144 12.39 -37.33 -12.33
CA VAL A 144 11.71 -36.25 -11.60
C VAL A 144 11.04 -35.33 -12.61
N ALA A 145 9.71 -35.40 -12.70
CA ALA A 145 8.92 -34.54 -13.58
C ALA A 145 8.66 -33.17 -12.92
N VAL A 146 9.42 -32.16 -13.34
CA VAL A 146 9.40 -30.79 -12.80
C VAL A 146 8.35 -29.94 -13.51
N THR A 147 7.49 -29.29 -12.73
CA THR A 147 6.40 -28.44 -13.23
C THR A 147 6.21 -27.18 -12.37
N GLY A 148 5.57 -26.15 -12.91
CA GLY A 148 5.26 -24.92 -12.17
C GLY A 148 6.43 -23.95 -11.96
N ILE A 149 7.58 -24.13 -12.61
CA ILE A 149 8.60 -23.08 -12.73
C ILE A 149 8.09 -21.99 -13.68
N ASP A 150 8.29 -20.71 -13.32
CA ASP A 150 7.87 -19.60 -14.16
C ASP A 150 8.77 -19.45 -15.40
N THR A 151 8.16 -19.06 -16.51
CA THR A 151 8.81 -18.89 -17.82
C THR A 151 9.80 -17.72 -17.89
N SER A 152 9.81 -16.82 -16.90
CA SER A 152 10.77 -15.72 -16.74
C SER A 152 11.87 -16.00 -15.72
N ASN A 153 11.89 -17.20 -15.13
CA ASN A 153 12.96 -17.62 -14.23
C ASN A 153 14.34 -17.65 -14.93
N ASN A 154 15.37 -17.20 -14.20
CA ASN A 154 16.77 -17.23 -14.62
C ASN A 154 17.71 -17.83 -13.55
N THR A 155 17.14 -18.47 -12.52
CA THR A 155 17.84 -19.14 -11.42
C THR A 155 17.60 -20.65 -11.47
N ASP A 156 18.63 -21.45 -11.21
CA ASP A 156 18.51 -22.91 -11.24
C ASP A 156 17.69 -23.45 -10.06
N LEU A 157 16.85 -24.45 -10.34
CA LEU A 157 16.35 -25.40 -9.36
C LEU A 157 17.39 -26.52 -9.19
N GLU A 158 17.84 -26.72 -7.96
CA GLU A 158 18.73 -27.81 -7.58
C GLU A 158 17.93 -29.05 -7.17
N ILE A 159 18.22 -30.18 -7.80
CA ILE A 159 17.69 -31.49 -7.44
C ILE A 159 18.89 -32.38 -7.13
N LEU A 160 18.90 -33.00 -5.96
CA LEU A 160 19.97 -33.89 -5.53
C LEU A 160 19.46 -35.32 -5.35
N ASN A 161 20.26 -36.30 -5.79
CA ASN A 161 20.10 -37.70 -5.40
C ASN A 161 21.16 -38.06 -4.34
N ASN A 162 20.73 -38.74 -3.28
CA ASN A 162 21.56 -39.17 -2.14
C ASN A 162 22.44 -38.02 -1.58
N GLY A 163 21.92 -36.79 -1.60
CA GLY A 163 22.59 -35.57 -1.12
C GLY A 163 23.90 -35.17 -1.82
N THR A 164 24.27 -35.82 -2.94
CA THR A 164 25.62 -35.69 -3.54
C THR A 164 25.60 -35.54 -5.06
N GLU A 165 24.72 -36.24 -5.77
CA GLU A 165 24.55 -36.09 -7.21
C GLU A 165 23.63 -34.90 -7.49
N LEU A 166 24.17 -33.79 -7.99
CA LEU A 166 23.39 -32.58 -8.31
C LEU A 166 22.99 -32.54 -9.79
N LYS A 167 21.72 -32.19 -10.05
CA LYS A 167 21.20 -31.76 -11.36
C LYS A 167 20.54 -30.39 -11.22
N LEU A 168 20.68 -29.57 -12.26
CA LEU A 168 20.13 -28.21 -12.35
C LEU A 168 19.09 -28.13 -13.46
N THR A 169 18.01 -27.37 -13.25
CA THR A 169 17.08 -26.99 -14.32
C THR A 169 16.49 -25.59 -14.08
N GLN A 170 16.28 -24.83 -15.15
CA GLN A 170 15.64 -23.51 -15.12
C GLN A 170 14.18 -23.55 -15.60
N THR A 171 13.73 -24.68 -16.13
CA THR A 171 12.45 -24.84 -16.83
C THR A 171 11.73 -26.12 -16.43
N ASN A 172 10.45 -26.17 -16.76
CA ASN A 172 9.62 -27.37 -16.63
C ASN A 172 10.11 -28.48 -17.58
N GLY A 173 10.10 -29.73 -17.13
CA GLY A 173 10.63 -30.88 -17.88
C GLY A 173 10.99 -32.05 -16.96
N THR A 174 11.52 -33.13 -17.52
CA THR A 174 12.00 -34.29 -16.73
C THR A 174 13.49 -34.19 -16.48
N VAL A 175 13.90 -34.30 -15.21
CA VAL A 175 15.29 -34.47 -14.79
C VAL A 175 15.49 -35.93 -14.42
N SER A 176 16.56 -36.57 -14.90
CA SER A 176 16.84 -37.99 -14.64
C SER A 176 18.19 -38.17 -13.94
N PHE A 177 18.22 -39.09 -12.98
CA PHE A 177 19.43 -39.67 -12.40
C PHE A 177 19.51 -41.13 -12.86
N ASP A 178 20.68 -41.57 -13.31
CA ASP A 178 20.93 -42.97 -13.61
C ASP A 178 21.44 -43.63 -12.32
N VAL A 179 20.74 -44.68 -11.83
CA VAL A 179 21.06 -45.37 -10.58
C VAL A 179 21.15 -46.87 -10.86
N GLY A 180 22.23 -47.51 -10.37
CA GLY A 180 22.43 -48.95 -10.49
C GLY A 180 21.34 -49.76 -9.77
N ASP A 181 21.01 -50.93 -10.31
CA ASP A 181 20.04 -51.83 -9.70
C ASP A 181 20.43 -52.23 -8.27
N GLY A 182 19.47 -52.37 -7.36
CA GLY A 182 19.74 -52.65 -5.94
C GLY A 182 20.39 -51.51 -5.14
N LEU A 183 20.74 -50.37 -5.75
CA LEU A 183 21.24 -49.19 -5.02
C LEU A 183 20.09 -48.31 -4.50
N PRO A 184 20.31 -47.58 -3.39
CA PRO A 184 19.34 -46.63 -2.88
C PRO A 184 19.29 -45.34 -3.71
N TYR A 185 18.11 -44.72 -3.74
CA TYR A 185 17.92 -43.34 -4.17
C TYR A 185 17.22 -42.55 -3.06
N ASP A 186 17.53 -41.27 -2.98
CA ASP A 186 16.86 -40.30 -2.10
C ASP A 186 16.90 -38.93 -2.78
N ILE A 187 15.76 -38.55 -3.37
CA ILE A 187 15.63 -37.30 -4.10
C ILE A 187 15.20 -36.19 -3.14
N ILE A 188 16.01 -35.13 -3.09
CA ILE A 188 15.74 -33.91 -2.32
C ILE A 188 15.94 -32.68 -3.21
N THR A 189 15.32 -31.56 -2.84
CA THR A 189 15.55 -30.25 -3.47
C THR A 189 16.60 -29.46 -2.69
N GLY A 190 17.54 -28.84 -3.40
CA GLY A 190 18.50 -27.87 -2.85
C GLY A 190 17.92 -26.45 -2.92
N ALA A 191 18.68 -25.51 -3.51
CA ALA A 191 18.16 -24.20 -3.87
C ALA A 191 16.96 -24.29 -4.82
N VAL A 192 15.98 -23.42 -4.61
CA VAL A 192 14.78 -23.27 -5.43
C VAL A 192 14.79 -21.92 -6.16
N PRO A 193 14.12 -21.80 -7.33
CA PRO A 193 14.09 -20.56 -8.09
C PRO A 193 13.60 -19.35 -7.27
N THR A 194 14.29 -18.21 -7.42
CA THR A 194 13.99 -16.97 -6.67
C THR A 194 13.58 -15.79 -7.54
N VAL A 195 13.67 -15.92 -8.87
CA VAL A 195 13.31 -14.89 -9.85
C VAL A 195 12.14 -15.40 -10.71
N PRO A 196 11.08 -14.60 -10.96
CA PRO A 196 10.85 -13.23 -10.49
C PRO A 196 10.46 -13.12 -9.01
N SER A 197 10.18 -14.24 -8.35
CA SER A 197 9.89 -14.34 -6.92
C SER A 197 10.17 -15.76 -6.41
N THR A 198 10.38 -15.93 -5.11
CA THR A 198 10.66 -17.23 -4.48
C THR A 198 9.57 -18.26 -4.77
N HIS A 199 9.96 -19.33 -5.46
CA HIS A 199 9.13 -20.51 -5.63
C HIS A 199 9.11 -21.36 -4.36
N VAL A 200 7.97 -21.97 -4.10
CA VAL A 200 7.80 -23.07 -3.14
C VAL A 200 7.68 -24.35 -3.95
N CYS A 201 8.61 -25.29 -3.75
CA CYS A 201 8.64 -26.56 -4.45
C CYS A 201 8.33 -27.73 -3.49
N GLN A 202 7.70 -28.79 -4.01
CA GLN A 202 7.40 -30.03 -3.31
C GLN A 202 7.54 -31.25 -4.22
N LEU A 203 8.29 -32.23 -3.74
CA LEU A 203 8.34 -33.58 -4.30
C LEU A 203 7.07 -34.36 -3.91
N ILE A 204 6.50 -35.07 -4.87
CA ILE A 204 5.23 -35.79 -4.77
C ILE A 204 5.43 -37.20 -5.36
N GLY A 205 5.17 -38.21 -4.53
CA GLY A 205 5.43 -39.62 -4.80
C GLY A 205 6.38 -40.24 -3.78
N THR A 206 6.97 -41.38 -4.12
CA THR A 206 8.05 -42.02 -3.34
C THR A 206 9.37 -41.32 -3.65
N THR A 207 9.86 -40.49 -2.73
CA THR A 207 11.09 -39.68 -2.93
C THR A 207 12.36 -40.47 -2.65
N SER A 208 12.28 -41.53 -1.84
CA SER A 208 13.39 -42.41 -1.51
C SER A 208 13.00 -43.88 -1.60
N GLY A 209 13.98 -44.74 -1.83
CA GLY A 209 13.81 -46.19 -1.94
C GLY A 209 15.05 -46.89 -2.48
N THR A 210 14.86 -48.09 -3.03
CA THR A 210 15.90 -48.88 -3.68
C THR A 210 15.43 -49.23 -5.09
N ILE A 211 16.33 -49.19 -6.08
CA ILE A 211 16.04 -49.65 -7.43
C ILE A 211 15.87 -51.18 -7.43
N SER A 212 14.84 -51.67 -8.12
CA SER A 212 14.51 -53.09 -8.21
C SER A 212 14.00 -53.44 -9.61
N GLY A 213 14.89 -53.40 -10.59
CA GLY A 213 14.62 -53.87 -11.96
C GLY A 213 13.77 -52.96 -12.86
N ALA A 214 13.47 -51.73 -12.45
CA ALA A 214 12.65 -50.79 -13.22
C ALA A 214 12.94 -49.31 -12.88
N ASP A 215 12.63 -48.43 -13.84
CA ASP A 215 12.65 -46.97 -13.66
C ASP A 215 11.64 -46.50 -12.59
N VAL A 216 12.04 -45.53 -11.79
CA VAL A 216 11.18 -44.83 -10.81
C VAL A 216 10.78 -43.48 -11.39
N SER A 217 9.53 -43.07 -11.19
CA SER A 217 9.04 -41.74 -11.60
C SER A 217 8.31 -41.04 -10.47
N MET A 218 8.69 -39.79 -10.21
CA MET A 218 8.08 -38.91 -9.22
C MET A 218 7.85 -37.51 -9.82
N LYS A 219 7.06 -36.68 -9.14
CA LYS A 219 6.74 -35.32 -9.60
C LYS A 219 7.35 -34.29 -8.66
N LEU A 220 7.72 -33.14 -9.21
CA LEU A 220 8.16 -31.96 -8.47
C LEU A 220 7.30 -30.77 -8.90
N SER A 221 6.39 -30.35 -8.01
CA SER A 221 5.57 -29.15 -8.22
C SER A 221 6.27 -27.95 -7.61
N CYS A 222 6.59 -26.95 -8.43
CA CYS A 222 7.03 -25.62 -8.00
C CYS A 222 5.92 -24.56 -8.22
N LEU A 223 4.67 -24.99 -8.46
CA LEU A 223 3.54 -24.09 -8.72
C LEU A 223 3.32 -23.18 -7.50
N SER A 224 3.51 -21.88 -7.70
CA SER A 224 3.56 -20.91 -6.62
C SER A 224 2.82 -19.64 -6.99
N LEU A 225 2.18 -19.00 -6.02
CA LEU A 225 1.70 -17.62 -6.12
C LEU A 225 2.91 -16.69 -6.21
N MET A 226 2.99 -15.92 -7.31
CA MET A 226 4.10 -14.98 -7.57
C MET A 226 3.73 -13.57 -7.09
N LYS A 227 2.50 -13.13 -7.35
CA LYS A 227 1.99 -11.81 -6.92
C LYS A 227 0.46 -11.73 -6.89
N THR A 228 -0.05 -10.76 -6.16
CA THR A 228 -1.45 -10.30 -6.20
C THR A 228 -1.54 -8.92 -6.87
N SER A 229 -2.72 -8.53 -7.36
CA SER A 229 -2.94 -7.20 -7.96
C SER A 229 -2.93 -6.05 -6.97
N PHE A 230 -3.05 -6.34 -5.67
CA PHE A 230 -2.85 -5.41 -4.56
C PHE A 230 -2.04 -6.12 -3.48
N ALA A 231 -1.08 -5.44 -2.87
CA ALA A 231 -0.27 -6.00 -1.79
C ALA A 231 -1.06 -6.12 -0.48
N SER A 232 -0.54 -6.88 0.49
CA SER A 232 -1.13 -6.95 1.84
C SER A 232 -1.00 -5.58 2.53
N GLY A 233 -2.08 -5.09 3.13
CA GLY A 233 -2.20 -3.76 3.75
C GLY A 233 -2.71 -2.67 2.80
N ALA A 234 -2.50 -2.83 1.49
CA ALA A 234 -2.76 -1.81 0.48
C ALA A 234 -4.25 -1.46 0.33
N PHE A 235 -4.52 -0.27 -0.22
CA PHE A 235 -5.87 0.16 -0.56
C PHE A 235 -6.35 -0.44 -1.90
N MET A 236 -7.58 -0.92 -1.93
CA MET A 236 -8.20 -1.55 -3.10
C MET A 236 -9.54 -0.87 -3.45
N PRO A 237 -9.79 -0.43 -4.69
CA PRO A 237 -11.09 0.11 -5.08
C PRO A 237 -12.19 -0.97 -5.07
N SER A 238 -13.38 -0.64 -4.58
CA SER A 238 -14.57 -1.50 -4.70
C SER A 238 -14.96 -1.75 -6.16
N THR A 239 -14.49 -0.94 -7.10
CA THR A 239 -14.71 -1.07 -8.55
C THR A 239 -13.74 -2.02 -9.28
N LYS A 240 -12.83 -2.73 -8.58
CA LYS A 240 -11.84 -3.64 -9.21
C LYS A 240 -11.92 -5.07 -8.69
N ALA A 241 -11.54 -6.03 -9.53
CA ALA A 241 -11.31 -7.43 -9.13
C ALA A 241 -9.94 -7.59 -8.44
N MET A 242 -9.81 -8.59 -7.57
CA MET A 242 -8.52 -9.02 -7.03
C MET A 242 -7.95 -10.13 -7.92
N VAL A 243 -6.69 -10.03 -8.34
CA VAL A 243 -6.05 -11.01 -9.24
C VAL A 243 -4.86 -11.66 -8.54
N PHE A 244 -4.87 -12.98 -8.42
CA PHE A 244 -3.74 -13.79 -7.99
C PHE A 244 -3.02 -14.32 -9.24
N THR A 245 -1.71 -14.08 -9.35
CA THR A 245 -0.87 -14.51 -10.49
C THR A 245 0.12 -15.57 -10.04
N PHE A 246 0.03 -16.75 -10.64
CA PHE A 246 0.87 -17.90 -10.33
C PHE A 246 2.01 -18.07 -11.34
N SER A 247 2.99 -18.92 -11.02
CA SER A 247 4.10 -19.27 -11.91
C SER A 247 3.68 -20.13 -13.10
N GLY A 248 2.57 -20.85 -12.99
CA GLY A 248 2.01 -21.72 -14.01
C GLY A 248 0.48 -21.69 -14.04
N PRO A 249 -0.15 -22.42 -14.99
CA PRO A 249 -1.60 -22.48 -15.12
C PRO A 249 -2.30 -23.02 -13.87
N VAL A 250 -3.39 -22.36 -13.45
CA VAL A 250 -4.06 -22.63 -12.17
C VAL A 250 -5.56 -22.90 -12.36
N THR A 251 -6.14 -23.74 -11.51
CA THR A 251 -7.58 -24.04 -11.42
C THR A 251 -7.95 -24.46 -9.99
N GLY A 252 -9.24 -24.75 -9.74
CA GLY A 252 -9.70 -25.43 -8.51
C GLY A 252 -9.72 -24.62 -7.22
N CYS A 253 -9.13 -23.41 -7.20
CA CYS A 253 -9.19 -22.50 -6.05
C CYS A 253 -10.62 -22.26 -5.56
N VAL A 254 -10.82 -22.41 -4.25
CA VAL A 254 -12.06 -22.10 -3.53
C VAL A 254 -11.85 -20.83 -2.71
N LEU A 255 -12.77 -19.88 -2.84
CA LEU A 255 -12.77 -18.64 -2.05
C LEU A 255 -13.40 -18.89 -0.67
N ASP A 256 -12.71 -18.46 0.40
CA ASP A 256 -13.24 -18.51 1.76
C ASP A 256 -14.43 -17.56 1.91
N SER A 257 -15.59 -18.13 2.22
CA SER A 257 -16.88 -17.43 2.48
C SER A 257 -17.32 -17.53 3.95
N THR A 258 -16.42 -17.88 4.87
CA THR A 258 -16.71 -17.95 6.31
C THR A 258 -17.12 -16.58 6.86
N ALA A 259 -18.31 -16.48 7.45
CA ALA A 259 -18.80 -15.25 8.06
C ALA A 259 -17.94 -14.82 9.27
N GLY A 260 -17.57 -13.54 9.33
CA GLY A 260 -16.81 -12.95 10.43
C GLY A 260 -15.98 -11.74 9.97
N GLY A 261 -15.47 -10.96 10.91
CA GLY A 261 -14.60 -9.81 10.68
C GLY A 261 -14.54 -8.86 11.88
N PRO A 262 -13.67 -7.84 11.86
CA PRO A 262 -12.63 -7.60 10.85
C PRO A 262 -11.39 -8.51 11.03
N PRO A 263 -10.63 -8.83 9.96
CA PRO A 263 -10.92 -8.54 8.56
C PRO A 263 -12.04 -9.44 8.02
N TYR A 264 -12.96 -8.84 7.26
CA TYR A 264 -14.08 -9.53 6.62
C TYR A 264 -13.59 -10.43 5.48
N ARG A 265 -14.28 -11.52 5.16
CA ARG A 265 -13.93 -12.39 4.04
C ARG A 265 -14.45 -11.85 2.72
N ALA A 266 -13.64 -11.86 1.67
CA ALA A 266 -14.10 -11.51 0.33
C ALA A 266 -15.25 -12.41 -0.14
N GLY A 267 -15.30 -13.68 0.27
CA GLY A 267 -16.40 -14.60 -0.05
C GLY A 267 -17.76 -14.29 0.59
N THR A 268 -17.84 -13.34 1.54
CA THR A 268 -19.11 -12.91 2.15
C THR A 268 -19.67 -11.62 1.54
N ALA A 269 -19.10 -11.14 0.43
CA ALA A 269 -19.64 -9.97 -0.27
C ALA A 269 -20.98 -10.31 -0.98
N ASN A 270 -21.78 -9.27 -1.22
CA ASN A 270 -22.98 -9.39 -2.04
C ASN A 270 -22.63 -9.80 -3.48
N GLY A 271 -23.58 -10.39 -4.19
CA GLY A 271 -23.40 -10.77 -5.60
C GLY A 271 -22.53 -12.02 -5.81
N SER A 272 -22.50 -12.93 -4.82
CA SER A 272 -21.89 -14.27 -4.90
C SER A 272 -20.49 -14.28 -5.54
N PRO A 273 -19.48 -13.65 -4.89
CA PRO A 273 -18.13 -13.55 -5.44
C PRO A 273 -17.52 -14.91 -5.72
N GLY A 274 -16.99 -15.06 -6.93
CA GLY A 274 -16.43 -16.30 -7.46
C GLY A 274 -14.97 -16.15 -7.89
N VAL A 275 -14.36 -17.28 -8.25
CA VAL A 275 -13.02 -17.34 -8.85
C VAL A 275 -13.16 -17.71 -10.32
N THR A 276 -12.54 -16.92 -11.19
CA THR A 276 -12.46 -17.16 -12.63
C THR A 276 -10.99 -17.27 -13.05
N TYR A 277 -10.69 -18.01 -14.12
CA TYR A 277 -9.31 -18.37 -14.48
C TYR A 277 -8.93 -17.87 -15.87
N ALA A 278 -7.73 -17.30 -16.00
CA ALA A 278 -7.15 -16.91 -17.28
C ALA A 278 -5.66 -17.28 -17.34
N GLY A 279 -5.38 -18.50 -17.80
CA GLY A 279 -4.01 -19.03 -17.86
C GLY A 279 -3.39 -19.16 -16.47
N LYS A 280 -2.38 -18.34 -16.18
CA LYS A 280 -1.68 -18.31 -14.88
C LYS A 280 -2.41 -17.50 -13.79
N THR A 281 -3.57 -16.88 -14.08
CA THR A 281 -4.26 -16.00 -13.12
C THR A 281 -5.57 -16.58 -12.61
N ALA A 282 -5.85 -16.32 -11.33
CA ALA A 282 -7.14 -16.49 -10.69
C ALA A 282 -7.70 -15.10 -10.34
N VAL A 283 -8.81 -14.72 -10.96
CA VAL A 283 -9.48 -13.42 -10.83
C VAL A 283 -10.71 -13.60 -9.93
N ILE A 284 -10.76 -12.82 -8.86
CA ILE A 284 -11.77 -12.89 -7.80
C ILE A 284 -12.62 -11.62 -7.84
N ALA A 285 -13.93 -11.78 -8.05
CA ALA A 285 -14.88 -10.68 -8.14
C ALA A 285 -16.33 -11.13 -7.81
N PRO A 286 -17.21 -10.22 -7.35
CA PRO A 286 -18.66 -10.41 -7.43
C PRO A 286 -19.13 -10.52 -8.89
N THR A 287 -20.33 -11.06 -9.11
CA THR A 287 -20.95 -11.16 -10.45
C THR A 287 -21.09 -9.82 -11.16
N SER A 288 -21.25 -8.73 -10.40
CA SER A 288 -21.14 -7.34 -10.86
C SER A 288 -20.36 -6.52 -9.85
N LEU A 289 -19.36 -5.77 -10.31
CA LEU A 289 -18.71 -4.73 -9.51
C LEU A 289 -19.65 -3.49 -9.43
N PRO A 290 -19.62 -2.71 -8.34
CA PRO A 290 -18.63 -2.74 -7.25
C PRO A 290 -18.90 -3.79 -6.15
N TRP A 291 -17.86 -4.11 -5.38
CA TRP A 291 -17.95 -4.86 -4.13
C TRP A 291 -18.87 -4.16 -3.11
N SER A 292 -19.72 -4.92 -2.42
CA SER A 292 -20.52 -4.42 -1.29
C SER A 292 -20.73 -5.50 -0.22
N PHE A 293 -20.87 -5.08 1.04
CA PHE A 293 -20.86 -5.96 2.23
C PHE A 293 -22.09 -5.73 3.12
N SER A 294 -23.29 -5.77 2.52
CA SER A 294 -24.56 -5.48 3.20
C SER A 294 -24.58 -4.09 3.89
N ALA A 295 -24.82 -4.03 5.20
CA ALA A 295 -24.89 -2.77 5.98
C ALA A 295 -23.52 -2.15 6.34
N ALA A 296 -22.40 -2.79 5.98
CA ALA A 296 -21.07 -2.25 6.26
C ALA A 296 -20.70 -1.16 5.24
N THR A 297 -20.45 0.06 5.73
CA THR A 297 -19.89 1.15 4.93
C THR A 297 -18.38 0.95 4.73
N LEU A 298 -17.86 1.32 3.56
CA LEU A 298 -16.42 1.35 3.28
C LEU A 298 -15.81 2.66 3.83
N PRO A 299 -14.55 2.66 4.30
CA PRO A 299 -13.54 1.63 4.13
C PRO A 299 -13.65 0.42 5.07
N GLN A 300 -13.24 -0.76 4.59
CA GLN A 300 -13.21 -2.00 5.39
C GLN A 300 -11.94 -2.82 5.13
N GLN A 301 -11.48 -3.56 6.14
CA GLN A 301 -10.44 -4.58 5.94
C GLN A 301 -11.04 -5.85 5.36
N ILE A 302 -10.65 -6.21 4.15
CA ILE A 302 -11.14 -7.38 3.41
C ILE A 302 -9.98 -8.36 3.20
N MET A 303 -10.13 -9.60 3.65
CA MET A 303 -9.20 -10.70 3.37
C MET A 303 -9.72 -11.57 2.23
N PHE A 304 -8.90 -11.67 1.18
CA PHE A 304 -9.03 -12.63 0.09
C PHE A 304 -8.24 -13.88 0.48
N ARG A 305 -8.94 -14.97 0.80
CA ARG A 305 -8.32 -16.26 1.15
C ARG A 305 -8.77 -17.34 0.17
N LEU A 306 -7.82 -17.99 -0.48
CA LEU A 306 -8.02 -19.11 -1.39
C LEU A 306 -7.48 -20.41 -0.77
N THR A 307 -8.20 -21.51 -0.99
CA THR A 307 -7.76 -22.87 -0.66
C THR A 307 -7.92 -23.78 -1.89
N GLY A 308 -7.24 -24.93 -1.91
CA GLY A 308 -7.46 -25.93 -2.97
C GLY A 308 -7.04 -25.51 -4.38
N CYS A 309 -6.16 -24.52 -4.54
CA CYS A 309 -5.60 -24.15 -5.84
C CYS A 309 -4.70 -25.27 -6.39
N LEU A 310 -4.96 -25.71 -7.63
CA LEU A 310 -4.30 -26.81 -8.31
C LEU A 310 -3.73 -26.37 -9.67
N ASN A 311 -2.77 -27.13 -10.19
CA ASN A 311 -2.30 -26.97 -11.57
C ASN A 311 -3.41 -27.36 -12.57
N SER A 312 -3.67 -26.54 -13.59
CA SER A 312 -4.75 -26.81 -14.55
C SER A 312 -4.47 -27.97 -15.51
N THR A 313 -3.22 -28.42 -15.65
CA THR A 313 -2.84 -29.59 -16.47
C THR A 313 -2.66 -30.86 -15.65
N ASP A 314 -2.52 -30.76 -14.33
CA ASP A 314 -2.39 -31.90 -13.43
C ASP A 314 -2.96 -31.58 -12.03
N ALA A 315 -4.20 -32.01 -11.81
CA ALA A 315 -4.93 -31.76 -10.57
C ALA A 315 -4.33 -32.46 -9.32
N SER A 316 -3.29 -33.29 -9.45
CA SER A 316 -2.55 -33.81 -8.29
C SER A 316 -1.55 -32.81 -7.71
N LEU A 317 -1.28 -31.70 -8.40
CA LEU A 317 -0.25 -30.73 -8.03
C LEU A 317 -0.89 -29.46 -7.45
N ALA A 318 -0.81 -29.31 -6.14
CA ALA A 318 -1.30 -28.11 -5.46
C ALA A 318 -0.32 -26.93 -5.58
N ALA A 319 -0.87 -25.71 -5.62
CA ALA A 319 -0.08 -24.49 -5.51
C ALA A 319 0.41 -24.28 -4.06
N ASN A 320 1.62 -23.76 -3.87
CA ASN A 320 2.25 -23.49 -2.57
C ASN A 320 2.14 -24.68 -1.59
N ASN A 321 2.31 -25.90 -2.09
CA ASN A 321 2.23 -27.16 -1.33
C ASN A 321 0.86 -27.39 -0.65
N GLY A 322 -0.22 -26.82 -1.22
CA GLY A 322 -1.58 -26.90 -0.68
C GLY A 322 -1.87 -25.94 0.47
N ASN A 323 -0.93 -25.07 0.84
CA ASN A 323 -1.15 -24.06 1.88
C ASN A 323 -2.20 -23.03 1.43
N PRO A 324 -3.08 -22.56 2.34
CA PRO A 324 -4.00 -21.47 2.05
C PRO A 324 -3.27 -20.19 1.65
N LEU A 325 -3.73 -19.56 0.57
CA LEU A 325 -3.19 -18.29 0.09
C LEU A 325 -4.06 -17.16 0.63
N ALA A 326 -3.47 -16.13 1.22
CA ALA A 326 -4.24 -15.02 1.79
C ALA A 326 -3.57 -13.66 1.55
N VAL A 327 -4.37 -12.66 1.21
CA VAL A 327 -3.99 -11.24 1.22
C VAL A 327 -5.10 -10.42 1.87
N THR A 328 -4.75 -9.47 2.74
CA THR A 328 -5.70 -8.56 3.38
C THR A 328 -5.48 -7.16 2.83
N VAL A 329 -6.53 -6.50 2.38
CA VAL A 329 -6.51 -5.14 1.82
C VAL A 329 -7.48 -4.22 2.55
N LYS A 330 -7.30 -2.92 2.41
CA LYS A 330 -8.25 -1.89 2.83
C LYS A 330 -9.12 -1.51 1.64
N MET A 331 -10.32 -2.09 1.55
CA MET A 331 -11.21 -1.78 0.45
C MET A 331 -11.84 -0.40 0.64
N MET A 332 -11.74 0.44 -0.39
CA MET A 332 -12.30 1.80 -0.47
C MET A 332 -13.53 1.80 -1.37
N ASP A 333 -14.44 2.75 -1.16
CA ASP A 333 -15.55 2.94 -2.10
C ASP A 333 -15.10 3.64 -3.40
N GLY A 334 -15.74 3.25 -4.51
CA GLY A 334 -15.54 3.84 -5.83
C GLY A 334 -14.17 3.57 -6.48
N GLU A 335 -13.57 4.63 -7.01
CA GLU A 335 -12.28 4.65 -7.70
C GLU A 335 -11.17 5.10 -6.74
N VAL A 336 -9.95 4.57 -6.87
CA VAL A 336 -8.78 4.98 -6.06
C VAL A 336 -7.59 5.25 -6.98
N TYR A 337 -6.95 6.39 -6.78
CA TYR A 337 -5.72 6.79 -7.48
C TYR A 337 -4.65 7.23 -6.49
N PHE A 338 -3.38 6.99 -6.83
CA PHE A 338 -2.20 7.24 -6.01
C PHE A 338 -1.31 8.31 -6.64
N VAL A 339 -0.76 9.21 -5.81
CA VAL A 339 0.12 10.32 -6.23
C VAL A 339 1.39 10.32 -5.38
N SER A 340 2.55 10.27 -6.04
CA SER A 340 3.88 10.32 -5.45
C SER A 340 4.73 11.33 -6.20
N ASP A 341 5.19 12.40 -5.55
CA ASP A 341 6.14 13.32 -6.19
C ASP A 341 7.50 12.63 -6.41
N ALA A 342 7.94 11.78 -5.48
CA ALA A 342 9.25 11.15 -5.52
C ALA A 342 9.38 10.04 -6.58
N SER A 343 8.34 9.24 -6.77
CA SER A 343 8.38 8.03 -7.63
C SER A 343 7.36 8.02 -8.78
N GLY A 344 6.37 8.91 -8.76
CA GLY A 344 5.29 8.95 -9.74
C GLY A 344 5.67 9.57 -11.09
N SER A 345 4.85 9.29 -12.10
CA SER A 345 4.91 9.91 -13.44
C SER A 345 3.49 10.20 -13.94
N ASP A 346 3.28 11.34 -14.58
CA ASP A 346 1.96 11.68 -15.16
C ASP A 346 1.65 10.93 -16.48
N THR A 347 2.56 10.05 -16.92
CA THR A 347 2.30 9.03 -17.95
C THR A 347 1.66 7.76 -17.39
N ASN A 348 1.56 7.64 -16.07
CA ASN A 348 1.11 6.41 -15.40
C ASN A 348 -0.41 6.32 -15.32
N GLY A 349 -0.91 5.11 -15.05
CA GLY A 349 -2.36 4.87 -14.87
C GLY A 349 -2.88 5.16 -13.46
N CYS A 350 -1.98 5.43 -12.50
CA CYS A 350 -2.26 5.92 -11.15
C CYS A 350 -3.10 4.98 -10.25
N MET A 351 -3.45 3.77 -10.71
CA MET A 351 -4.29 2.79 -9.97
C MET A 351 -3.54 1.93 -8.94
N ASP A 352 -2.22 2.08 -8.80
CA ASP A 352 -1.37 1.32 -7.85
C ASP A 352 -0.22 2.23 -7.37
N PRO A 353 0.26 2.12 -6.11
CA PRO A 353 1.39 2.91 -5.60
C PRO A 353 2.65 2.89 -6.49
N SER A 354 3.00 1.73 -7.05
CA SER A 354 4.16 1.53 -7.94
C SER A 354 3.97 2.11 -9.35
N ASN A 355 2.75 2.52 -9.68
CA ASN A 355 2.32 3.10 -10.95
C ASN A 355 1.57 4.42 -10.68
N SER A 356 2.04 5.20 -9.71
CA SER A 356 1.40 6.43 -9.22
C SER A 356 1.59 7.64 -10.16
N CYS A 357 0.67 8.59 -10.09
CA CYS A 357 0.77 9.90 -10.74
C CYS A 357 1.88 10.73 -10.08
N LYS A 358 2.48 11.68 -10.80
CA LYS A 358 3.39 12.66 -10.18
C LYS A 358 2.63 13.86 -9.62
N THR A 359 1.63 14.35 -10.36
CA THR A 359 0.84 15.53 -9.99
C THR A 359 -0.57 15.17 -9.56
N ILE A 360 -1.06 15.88 -8.52
CA ILE A 360 -2.38 15.66 -7.95
C ILE A 360 -3.49 15.90 -9.00
N GLN A 361 -3.37 16.94 -9.83
CA GLN A 361 -4.39 17.22 -10.84
C GLN A 361 -4.50 16.10 -11.90
N THR A 362 -3.40 15.40 -12.22
CA THR A 362 -3.46 14.27 -13.17
C THR A 362 -4.27 13.11 -12.59
N ALA A 363 -4.10 12.79 -11.30
CA ALA A 363 -4.95 11.80 -10.63
C ALA A 363 -6.41 12.25 -10.54
N VAL A 364 -6.67 13.53 -10.24
CA VAL A 364 -8.02 14.11 -10.22
C VAL A 364 -8.71 14.04 -11.59
N ASN A 365 -7.96 14.20 -12.70
CA ASN A 365 -8.50 14.06 -14.06
C ASN A 365 -8.99 12.65 -14.39
N TYR A 366 -8.55 11.60 -13.67
CA TYR A 366 -9.05 10.24 -13.85
C TYR A 366 -10.36 9.96 -13.10
N CYS A 367 -10.79 10.83 -12.19
CA CYS A 367 -12.03 10.67 -11.43
C CYS A 367 -13.27 10.79 -12.34
N SER A 368 -14.09 9.74 -12.38
CA SER A 368 -15.35 9.75 -13.13
C SER A 368 -16.42 10.64 -12.48
N SER A 369 -17.45 11.02 -13.25
CA SER A 369 -18.66 11.71 -12.78
C SER A 369 -19.73 10.80 -12.18
N SER A 370 -19.56 9.48 -12.34
CA SER A 370 -20.53 8.45 -11.94
C SER A 370 -20.28 7.91 -10.54
N ASN A 371 -19.02 7.69 -10.20
CA ASN A 371 -18.58 7.03 -8.97
C ASN A 371 -17.88 8.03 -8.03
N VAL A 372 -17.84 7.68 -6.74
CA VAL A 372 -16.91 8.30 -5.79
C VAL A 372 -15.48 8.06 -6.27
N CYS A 373 -14.63 9.08 -6.18
CA CYS A 373 -13.20 8.96 -6.44
C CYS A 373 -12.38 9.29 -5.20
N THR A 374 -11.34 8.52 -4.90
CA THR A 374 -10.38 8.80 -3.82
C THR A 374 -9.00 9.02 -4.43
N VAL A 375 -8.38 10.16 -4.15
CA VAL A 375 -7.01 10.48 -4.58
C VAL A 375 -6.13 10.51 -3.33
N MET A 376 -5.24 9.53 -3.23
CA MET A 376 -4.32 9.33 -2.12
C MET A 376 -2.97 9.94 -2.46
N VAL A 377 -2.44 10.78 -1.58
CA VAL A 377 -1.22 11.57 -1.84
C VAL A 377 -0.15 11.26 -0.80
N GLU A 378 1.03 10.86 -1.26
CA GLU A 378 2.22 10.62 -0.44
C GLU A 378 2.66 11.90 0.30
N GLY A 379 3.26 11.76 1.48
CA GLY A 379 3.99 12.82 2.16
C GLY A 379 5.08 13.41 1.25
N GLY A 380 5.14 14.73 1.15
CA GLY A 380 5.94 15.42 0.14
C GLY A 380 5.45 16.84 -0.13
N THR A 381 6.17 17.58 -0.98
CA THR A 381 5.85 18.99 -1.31
C THR A 381 5.45 19.16 -2.77
N TYR A 382 4.15 19.33 -3.00
CA TYR A 382 3.55 19.47 -4.32
C TYR A 382 3.46 20.94 -4.72
N ILE A 383 4.41 21.39 -5.54
CA ILE A 383 4.51 22.79 -5.95
C ILE A 383 3.77 23.02 -7.27
N ILE A 384 2.78 23.91 -7.24
CA ILE A 384 2.01 24.33 -8.41
C ILE A 384 2.74 25.50 -9.07
N ILE A 385 3.30 25.24 -10.26
CA ILE A 385 4.11 26.15 -11.08
C ILE A 385 3.53 26.23 -12.50
N GLY A 386 4.18 26.95 -13.42
CA GLY A 386 3.62 27.18 -14.75
C GLY A 386 3.41 25.96 -15.66
N THR A 387 4.07 24.84 -15.35
CA THR A 387 3.88 23.54 -16.03
C THR A 387 2.96 22.58 -15.26
N THR A 388 2.53 22.94 -14.06
CA THR A 388 1.74 22.09 -13.16
C THR A 388 0.38 22.76 -12.93
N SER A 389 -0.69 22.16 -13.45
CA SER A 389 -2.04 22.72 -13.28
C SER A 389 -2.46 22.80 -11.80
N PRO A 390 -3.19 23.86 -11.41
CA PRO A 390 -3.87 23.90 -10.11
C PRO A 390 -4.85 22.75 -9.96
N ILE A 391 -5.18 22.42 -8.71
CA ILE A 391 -6.09 21.33 -8.37
C ILE A 391 -7.54 21.83 -8.50
N SER A 392 -8.31 21.22 -9.40
CA SER A 392 -9.70 21.56 -9.70
C SER A 392 -10.61 20.37 -9.40
N ILE A 393 -11.42 20.51 -8.35
CA ILE A 393 -12.30 19.47 -7.83
C ILE A 393 -13.75 19.83 -8.20
N SER A 394 -14.30 19.18 -9.24
CA SER A 394 -15.62 19.53 -9.79
C SER A 394 -16.43 18.35 -10.33
N SER A 395 -16.10 17.11 -9.93
CA SER A 395 -16.84 15.93 -10.39
C SER A 395 -18.14 15.71 -9.59
N SER A 396 -19.26 15.55 -10.29
CA SER A 396 -20.54 15.13 -9.68
C SER A 396 -20.50 13.76 -9.00
N GLY A 397 -19.44 12.98 -9.20
CA GLY A 397 -19.19 11.71 -8.50
C GLY A 397 -18.71 11.87 -7.05
N GLY A 398 -18.21 13.06 -6.68
CA GLY A 398 -17.49 13.26 -5.42
C GLY A 398 -16.01 12.84 -5.52
N ILE A 399 -15.14 13.59 -4.86
CA ILE A 399 -13.68 13.40 -4.92
C ILE A 399 -13.13 13.57 -3.51
N ARG A 400 -12.48 12.54 -2.99
CA ARG A 400 -11.86 12.51 -1.67
C ARG A 400 -10.35 12.64 -1.85
N LEU A 401 -9.84 13.86 -1.77
CA LEU A 401 -8.42 14.17 -1.83
C LEU A 401 -7.83 14.03 -0.42
N MET A 402 -6.99 13.03 -0.22
CA MET A 402 -6.45 12.64 1.09
C MET A 402 -4.92 12.65 1.06
N GLY A 403 -4.32 13.47 1.92
CA GLY A 403 -2.88 13.66 2.01
C GLY A 403 -2.23 12.93 3.19
N SER A 404 -0.92 13.06 3.23
CA SER A 404 -0.01 12.63 4.29
C SER A 404 0.12 11.11 4.47
N PHE A 405 0.19 10.37 3.36
CA PHE A 405 0.48 8.93 3.37
C PHE A 405 1.98 8.62 3.35
N ASP A 406 2.38 7.48 3.90
CA ASP A 406 3.74 6.96 3.72
C ASP A 406 3.98 6.47 2.26
N PRO A 407 5.23 6.26 1.81
CA PRO A 407 5.55 5.82 0.45
C PRO A 407 4.90 4.50 0.01
N THR A 408 4.48 3.65 0.96
CA THR A 408 3.78 2.38 0.67
C THR A 408 2.26 2.51 0.74
N PHE A 409 1.73 3.71 1.05
CA PHE A 409 0.31 4.02 1.24
C PHE A 409 -0.39 3.04 2.20
N ASN A 410 0.31 2.64 3.27
CA ASN A 410 -0.21 1.76 4.32
C ASN A 410 -0.62 2.54 5.58
N THR A 411 -0.03 3.70 5.84
CA THR A 411 -0.30 4.56 6.99
C THR A 411 -0.50 6.01 6.56
N GLN A 412 -1.35 6.73 7.28
CA GLN A 412 -1.55 8.16 7.14
C GLN A 412 -1.11 8.84 8.43
N SER A 413 -0.25 9.86 8.35
CA SER A 413 0.20 10.61 9.52
C SER A 413 0.56 12.05 9.13
N LEU A 414 -0.16 13.01 9.73
CA LEU A 414 0.10 14.43 9.55
C LEU A 414 1.45 14.86 10.14
N ASP A 415 1.93 14.15 11.17
CA ASP A 415 3.16 14.48 11.89
C ASP A 415 4.41 13.83 11.25
N PHE A 416 4.31 12.57 10.80
CA PHE A 416 5.45 11.81 10.29
C PHE A 416 5.62 11.85 8.78
N THR A 417 4.53 12.00 8.02
CA THR A 417 4.53 11.94 6.55
C THR A 417 3.74 13.10 5.95
N PRO A 418 4.00 14.37 6.31
CA PRO A 418 3.16 15.51 5.91
C PRO A 418 3.16 15.74 4.38
N SER A 419 1.97 15.98 3.81
CA SER A 419 1.82 16.50 2.44
C SER A 419 1.59 18.01 2.45
N ALA A 420 2.41 18.76 1.71
CA ALA A 420 2.27 20.20 1.50
C ALA A 420 1.89 20.50 0.03
N ILE A 421 0.94 21.41 -0.19
CA ILE A 421 0.56 21.93 -1.50
C ILE A 421 0.86 23.43 -1.49
N ILE A 422 1.74 23.87 -2.40
CA ILE A 422 2.26 25.26 -2.41
C ILE A 422 2.02 25.89 -3.79
N ASP A 423 1.31 27.01 -3.84
CA ASP A 423 1.20 27.81 -5.05
C ASP A 423 2.46 28.67 -5.26
N ARG A 424 3.09 28.55 -6.43
CA ARG A 424 4.24 29.38 -6.86
C ARG A 424 4.12 29.79 -8.32
N ARG A 425 2.89 29.92 -8.84
CA ARG A 425 2.65 30.35 -10.23
C ARG A 425 3.13 31.77 -10.46
N SER A 426 3.63 32.06 -11.67
CA SER A 426 4.01 33.42 -12.03
C SER A 426 2.79 34.33 -12.16
N ASN A 427 2.98 35.65 -12.04
CA ASN A 427 1.90 36.64 -12.14
C ASN A 427 1.17 36.62 -13.51
N ILE A 428 1.78 36.04 -14.55
CA ILE A 428 1.15 35.85 -15.87
C ILE A 428 0.08 34.75 -15.81
N LEU A 429 0.33 33.68 -15.04
CA LEU A 429 -0.53 32.50 -14.96
C LEU A 429 -1.53 32.59 -13.80
N CYS A 430 -1.23 33.42 -12.81
CA CYS A 430 -2.20 33.84 -11.83
C CYS A 430 -1.88 35.26 -11.36
N ALA A 431 -2.66 36.24 -11.82
CA ALA A 431 -2.40 37.66 -11.56
C ALA A 431 -3.00 38.16 -10.24
N GLY A 432 -4.12 37.56 -9.79
CA GLY A 432 -4.76 37.91 -8.53
C GLY A 432 -5.22 39.37 -8.44
N THR A 433 -5.53 40.05 -9.55
CA THR A 433 -5.74 41.51 -9.56
C THR A 433 -7.06 41.96 -8.93
N THR A 434 -8.10 41.13 -9.04
CA THR A 434 -9.49 41.49 -8.78
C THR A 434 -10.25 40.35 -8.11
N LEU A 435 -10.69 40.57 -6.87
CA LEU A 435 -11.48 39.61 -6.09
C LEU A 435 -12.81 39.28 -6.78
N GLY A 436 -13.20 38.01 -6.74
CA GLY A 436 -14.40 37.45 -7.38
C GLY A 436 -14.24 37.11 -8.87
N THR A 437 -13.04 37.20 -9.45
CA THR A 437 -12.80 36.96 -10.88
C THR A 437 -11.46 36.29 -11.23
N ASN A 438 -10.35 36.57 -10.52
CA ASN A 438 -9.01 36.06 -10.91
C ASN A 438 -8.02 35.84 -9.76
N GLU A 439 -8.52 35.60 -8.53
CA GLU A 439 -7.74 35.24 -7.35
C GLU A 439 -6.91 33.97 -7.56
N CYS A 440 -5.77 33.91 -6.87
CA CYS A 440 -4.90 32.74 -6.88
C CYS A 440 -5.26 31.78 -5.75
N ALA A 441 -5.45 30.51 -6.10
CA ALA A 441 -5.43 29.41 -5.14
C ALA A 441 -4.89 28.13 -5.77
N PRO A 442 -4.15 27.31 -5.01
CA PRO A 442 -3.68 26.00 -5.46
C PRO A 442 -4.82 24.99 -5.60
N ILE A 443 -5.91 25.13 -4.81
CA ILE A 443 -7.10 24.27 -4.87
C ILE A 443 -8.36 25.11 -5.15
N THR A 444 -9.18 24.66 -6.10
CA THR A 444 -10.53 25.18 -6.35
C THR A 444 -11.54 24.03 -6.33
N ILE A 445 -12.66 24.21 -5.63
CA ILE A 445 -13.75 23.24 -5.47
C ILE A 445 -15.04 23.84 -6.05
N THR A 446 -15.78 23.07 -6.84
CA THR A 446 -17.13 23.39 -7.32
C THR A 446 -18.02 22.16 -7.14
N ALA A 447 -18.72 22.11 -6.00
CA ALA A 447 -19.59 20.99 -5.66
C ALA A 447 -20.97 21.16 -6.34
N SER A 448 -21.23 20.39 -7.39
CA SER A 448 -22.51 20.40 -8.10
C SER A 448 -22.86 19.03 -8.69
N GLY A 449 -24.16 18.77 -8.85
CA GLY A 449 -24.69 17.60 -9.52
C GLY A 449 -24.72 16.31 -8.68
N MET A 450 -24.50 16.39 -7.37
CA MET A 450 -24.48 15.21 -6.48
C MET A 450 -25.87 14.73 -6.05
N ALA A 451 -26.92 15.53 -6.28
CA ALA A 451 -28.33 15.15 -6.12
C ALA A 451 -28.73 14.60 -4.72
N ASN A 452 -28.13 15.14 -3.66
CA ASN A 452 -28.25 14.72 -2.26
C ASN A 452 -27.69 13.33 -1.93
N ASP A 453 -26.89 12.71 -2.81
CA ASP A 453 -26.17 11.47 -2.49
C ASP A 453 -25.00 11.79 -1.54
N THR A 454 -25.17 11.51 -0.25
CA THR A 454 -24.19 11.81 0.80
C THR A 454 -22.90 11.01 0.70
N ASN A 455 -22.84 9.96 -0.15
CA ASN A 455 -21.58 9.26 -0.44
C ASN A 455 -20.69 10.08 -1.39
N LYS A 456 -21.33 10.90 -2.24
CA LYS A 456 -20.70 11.79 -3.22
C LYS A 456 -20.44 13.13 -2.57
N ILE A 457 -19.19 13.32 -2.16
CA ILE A 457 -18.75 14.51 -1.45
C ILE A 457 -17.34 14.89 -1.91
N HIS A 458 -17.07 16.19 -1.99
CA HIS A 458 -15.73 16.69 -2.18
C HIS A 458 -15.03 16.82 -0.83
N ILE A 459 -14.06 15.95 -0.53
CA ILE A 459 -13.28 15.99 0.70
C ILE A 459 -11.87 16.48 0.38
N VAL A 460 -11.34 17.41 1.16
CA VAL A 460 -9.91 17.73 1.21
C VAL A 460 -9.43 17.55 2.64
N GLN A 461 -8.50 16.62 2.85
CA GLN A 461 -8.03 16.23 4.19
C GLN A 461 -6.53 15.98 4.24
N GLY A 462 -5.89 16.45 5.32
CA GLY A 462 -4.54 16.05 5.69
C GLY A 462 -3.44 16.72 4.88
N PHE A 463 -3.63 18.00 4.52
CA PHE A 463 -2.63 18.81 3.83
C PHE A 463 -2.25 20.07 4.62
N THR A 464 -1.01 20.49 4.43
CA THR A 464 -0.59 21.89 4.56
C THR A 464 -0.82 22.58 3.21
N ILE A 465 -1.63 23.64 3.16
CA ILE A 465 -2.02 24.31 1.92
C ILE A 465 -1.60 25.79 2.00
N VAL A 466 -0.69 26.19 1.10
CA VAL A 466 -0.01 27.50 1.14
C VAL A 466 -0.32 28.30 -0.11
N ALA A 467 -0.94 29.46 0.06
CA ALA A 467 -1.15 30.45 -1.00
C ALA A 467 0.12 31.26 -1.30
N ASP A 468 0.23 31.77 -2.53
CA ASP A 468 1.35 32.61 -2.93
C ASP A 468 1.19 34.06 -2.41
N GLU A 469 1.97 34.41 -1.38
CA GLU A 469 1.97 35.74 -0.76
C GLU A 469 2.57 36.87 -1.64
N THR A 470 3.05 36.57 -2.84
CA THR A 470 3.41 37.62 -3.82
C THR A 470 2.19 38.17 -4.56
N LYS A 471 1.05 37.48 -4.49
CA LYS A 471 -0.16 37.80 -5.25
C LYS A 471 -1.05 38.80 -4.50
N LYS A 472 -1.82 39.61 -5.24
CA LYS A 472 -2.68 40.65 -4.66
C LYS A 472 -3.92 40.06 -3.98
N ASN A 473 -4.63 39.15 -4.66
CA ASN A 473 -5.69 38.34 -4.08
C ASN A 473 -5.29 36.86 -4.12
N ALA A 474 -5.16 36.22 -2.95
CA ALA A 474 -4.57 34.89 -2.80
C ALA A 474 -5.23 34.10 -1.66
N PHE A 475 -5.59 32.84 -1.92
CA PHE A 475 -6.24 31.95 -0.96
C PHE A 475 -5.65 30.55 -1.03
N GLY A 476 -5.63 29.81 0.09
CA GLY A 476 -5.23 28.40 0.10
C GLY A 476 -6.25 27.51 -0.63
N VAL A 477 -7.54 27.72 -0.38
CA VAL A 477 -8.63 27.01 -1.06
C VAL A 477 -9.73 27.99 -1.52
N ARG A 478 -10.25 27.79 -2.73
CA ARG A 478 -11.46 28.45 -3.24
C ARG A 478 -12.61 27.46 -3.35
N ILE A 479 -13.80 27.84 -2.90
CA ILE A 479 -15.06 27.09 -3.11
C ILE A 479 -15.99 28.00 -3.91
N LEU A 480 -16.25 27.64 -5.17
CA LEU A 480 -16.89 28.52 -6.14
C LEU A 480 -18.13 27.86 -6.72
N ASN A 481 -19.26 28.57 -6.66
CA ASN A 481 -20.56 28.10 -7.15
C ASN A 481 -20.95 26.74 -6.53
N GLY A 482 -22.01 26.14 -7.06
CA GLY A 482 -22.54 24.85 -6.61
C GLY A 482 -24.05 24.89 -6.46
N ASP A 483 -24.62 23.79 -5.99
CA ASP A 483 -26.05 23.66 -5.73
C ASP A 483 -26.35 23.13 -4.33
N ASN A 484 -27.52 23.44 -3.80
CA ASN A 484 -28.00 23.03 -2.47
C ASN A 484 -28.05 21.50 -2.27
N THR A 485 -27.84 20.70 -3.33
CA THR A 485 -27.90 19.22 -3.30
C THR A 485 -26.52 18.57 -3.33
N SER A 486 -25.46 19.36 -3.16
CA SER A 486 -24.07 18.92 -3.27
C SER A 486 -23.25 19.31 -2.05
N PHE A 487 -22.18 18.56 -1.79
CA PHE A 487 -21.44 18.60 -0.52
C PHE A 487 -19.95 18.88 -0.73
N SER A 488 -19.37 19.77 0.06
CA SER A 488 -17.93 19.94 0.18
C SER A 488 -17.51 19.91 1.66
N TYR A 489 -16.36 19.29 1.94
CA TYR A 489 -15.86 19.09 3.29
C TYR A 489 -14.35 19.29 3.34
N LEU A 490 -13.90 20.28 4.10
CA LEU A 490 -12.50 20.52 4.42
C LEU A 490 -12.28 20.10 5.87
N PHE A 491 -11.42 19.11 6.11
CA PHE A 491 -11.21 18.54 7.44
C PHE A 491 -9.73 18.30 7.76
N GLY A 492 -9.28 18.70 8.94
CA GLY A 492 -7.93 18.35 9.44
C GLY A 492 -6.79 18.85 8.57
N ASN A 493 -6.90 20.06 8.00
CA ASN A 493 -5.85 20.70 7.22
C ASN A 493 -5.21 21.87 7.98
N TYR A 494 -3.98 22.22 7.59
CA TYR A 494 -3.38 23.54 7.87
C TYR A 494 -3.48 24.38 6.59
N ILE A 495 -4.17 25.52 6.62
CA ILE A 495 -4.46 26.33 5.43
C ILE A 495 -3.99 27.76 5.69
N THR A 496 -3.18 28.33 4.81
CA THR A 496 -2.64 29.70 4.99
C THR A 496 -2.66 30.53 3.71
N GLY A 497 -2.99 31.83 3.86
CA GLY A 497 -2.89 32.85 2.82
C GLY A 497 -1.48 33.41 2.58
N GLY A 498 -0.45 32.85 3.22
CA GLY A 498 0.95 33.27 3.12
C GLY A 498 1.72 32.99 4.40
N GLU A 499 3.01 32.66 4.32
CA GLU A 499 3.82 32.32 5.49
C GLU A 499 4.30 33.58 6.23
N GLY A 500 4.61 34.65 5.49
CA GLY A 500 5.29 35.86 5.94
C GLY A 500 6.81 35.77 5.79
N GLY A 501 7.51 36.91 5.82
CA GLY A 501 8.98 36.94 5.82
C GLY A 501 9.66 37.06 4.45
N LEU A 502 8.93 37.12 3.32
CA LEU A 502 9.53 37.39 2.01
C LEU A 502 9.82 38.88 1.74
N GLY A 503 9.51 39.78 2.68
CA GLY A 503 9.70 41.24 2.53
C GLY A 503 8.77 41.90 1.49
N THR A 504 7.90 41.13 0.82
CA THR A 504 6.83 41.59 -0.08
C THR A 504 5.57 42.05 0.67
N GLU A 505 5.76 42.50 1.91
CA GLU A 505 4.74 42.65 2.96
C GLU A 505 4.07 44.04 2.94
N ASN A 506 4.34 44.82 1.89
CA ASN A 506 3.87 46.20 1.71
C ASN A 506 2.75 46.28 0.65
N SER A 507 1.54 45.94 1.07
CA SER A 507 0.32 46.16 0.29
C SER A 507 -0.11 47.64 0.21
N ALA A 508 0.81 48.52 -0.23
CA ALA A 508 0.46 49.87 -0.68
C ALA A 508 -0.44 49.87 -1.94
N THR A 509 -0.68 48.69 -2.54
CA THR A 509 -1.44 48.45 -3.78
C THR A 509 -2.79 47.75 -3.55
N GLY A 510 -3.21 47.51 -2.30
CA GLY A 510 -4.48 46.88 -1.94
C GLY A 510 -4.53 45.36 -2.16
N GLY A 511 -5.59 44.68 -1.70
CA GLY A 511 -5.85 43.25 -1.96
C GLY A 511 -6.27 42.44 -0.73
N VAL A 512 -6.81 41.24 -0.96
CA VAL A 512 -7.30 40.32 0.09
C VAL A 512 -6.54 39.00 0.05
N ARG A 513 -5.88 38.61 1.15
CA ARG A 513 -5.23 37.28 1.28
C ARG A 513 -5.86 36.47 2.40
N GLY A 514 -5.99 35.15 2.21
CA GLY A 514 -6.62 34.32 3.22
C GLY A 514 -6.43 32.83 3.14
N GLY A 515 -7.02 32.10 4.09
CA GLY A 515 -7.01 30.64 4.07
C GLY A 515 -8.02 30.10 3.05
N ILE A 516 -9.29 30.46 3.21
CA ILE A 516 -10.40 29.96 2.38
C ILE A 516 -11.22 31.13 1.82
N TYR A 517 -11.60 31.04 0.55
CA TYR A 517 -12.57 31.93 -0.10
C TYR A 517 -13.77 31.14 -0.62
N LEU A 518 -14.98 31.54 -0.23
CA LEU A 518 -16.24 31.02 -0.76
C LEU A 518 -16.96 32.10 -1.57
N GLN A 519 -17.43 31.76 -2.77
CA GLN A 519 -18.15 32.68 -3.66
C GLN A 519 -19.33 31.98 -4.34
N GLY A 520 -20.56 32.41 -4.02
CA GLY A 520 -21.79 31.84 -4.56
C GLY A 520 -21.96 30.33 -4.30
N ALA A 521 -21.22 29.76 -3.36
CA ALA A 521 -21.18 28.33 -3.10
C ALA A 521 -22.40 27.90 -2.29
N LYS A 522 -23.47 27.52 -2.99
CA LYS A 522 -24.74 27.09 -2.40
C LYS A 522 -24.74 25.63 -1.93
N SER A 523 -23.70 24.86 -2.26
CA SER A 523 -23.44 23.55 -1.67
C SER A 523 -23.33 23.58 -0.14
N GLN A 524 -23.55 22.43 0.50
CA GLN A 524 -23.30 22.26 1.92
C GLN A 524 -21.78 22.21 2.15
N ASN A 525 -21.20 23.36 2.52
CA ASN A 525 -19.76 23.54 2.67
C ASN A 525 -19.37 23.43 4.14
N GLN A 526 -18.99 22.24 4.57
CA GLN A 526 -18.46 21.99 5.91
C GLN A 526 -16.96 22.26 5.93
N ILE A 527 -16.52 23.02 6.92
CA ILE A 527 -15.12 23.33 7.19
C ILE A 527 -14.96 23.04 8.68
N ASP A 528 -14.32 21.91 9.02
CA ASP A 528 -14.28 21.39 10.38
C ASP A 528 -12.85 21.06 10.84
N THR A 529 -12.50 21.41 12.07
CA THR A 529 -11.25 20.97 12.72
C THR A 529 -9.97 21.33 11.91
N ASN A 530 -9.98 22.43 11.15
CA ASN A 530 -8.81 22.93 10.42
C ASN A 530 -8.08 24.02 11.24
N VAL A 531 -6.78 24.17 11.00
CA VAL A 531 -6.03 25.37 11.37
C VAL A 531 -5.97 26.29 10.16
N ILE A 532 -6.59 27.46 10.26
CA ILE A 532 -6.76 28.39 9.13
C ILE A 532 -6.19 29.75 9.50
N LYS A 533 -5.15 30.15 8.77
CA LYS A 533 -4.41 31.39 8.92
C LYS A 533 -4.71 32.30 7.72
N GLY A 534 -4.88 33.59 7.96
CA GLY A 534 -4.93 34.62 6.93
C GLY A 534 -3.64 34.70 6.10
N GLY A 535 -3.54 35.70 5.24
CA GLY A 535 -2.26 36.09 4.65
C GLY A 535 -1.43 36.97 5.57
N PHE A 536 -0.29 37.43 5.06
CA PHE A 536 0.58 38.37 5.76
C PHE A 536 0.82 39.60 4.88
N GLY A 537 0.70 40.81 5.45
CA GLY A 537 1.05 42.07 4.80
C GLY A 537 0.13 42.53 3.64
N ALA A 538 -1.03 41.90 3.48
CA ALA A 538 -2.09 42.35 2.55
C ALA A 538 -2.86 43.55 3.11
N ASP A 539 -3.68 44.22 2.29
CA ASP A 539 -4.56 45.30 2.75
C ASP A 539 -5.67 44.77 3.66
N ALA A 540 -6.34 43.71 3.21
CA ALA A 540 -7.15 42.85 4.06
C ALA A 540 -6.54 41.45 4.19
N SER A 541 -6.56 40.90 5.40
CA SER A 541 -6.19 39.52 5.66
C SER A 541 -7.29 38.80 6.44
N VAL A 542 -7.60 37.57 6.03
CA VAL A 542 -8.81 36.88 6.45
C VAL A 542 -8.62 35.36 6.53
N ALA A 543 -8.98 34.69 7.62
CA ALA A 543 -8.88 33.21 7.64
C ALA A 543 -9.93 32.58 6.69
N VAL A 544 -11.20 32.96 6.82
CA VAL A 544 -12.30 32.54 5.93
C VAL A 544 -13.04 33.76 5.41
N TYR A 545 -13.10 33.93 4.08
CA TYR A 545 -13.89 34.98 3.42
C TYR A 545 -15.10 34.35 2.72
N ASN A 546 -16.31 34.77 3.09
CA ASN A 546 -17.56 34.17 2.62
C ASN A 546 -18.41 35.18 1.85
N TYR A 547 -18.59 35.00 0.55
CA TYR A 547 -19.43 35.85 -0.28
C TYR A 547 -20.65 35.08 -0.81
N ASP A 548 -21.82 35.40 -0.28
CA ASP A 548 -23.13 34.84 -0.62
C ASP A 548 -23.16 33.30 -0.73
N SER A 549 -22.49 32.62 0.19
CA SER A 549 -22.32 31.16 0.19
C SER A 549 -22.82 30.53 1.48
N ASN A 550 -23.30 29.29 1.41
CA ASN A 550 -23.62 28.50 2.60
C ASN A 550 -22.29 28.10 3.29
N LEU A 551 -22.21 28.25 4.61
CA LEU A 551 -20.96 28.09 5.37
C LEU A 551 -21.19 27.39 6.71
N TYR A 552 -20.66 26.19 6.88
CA TYR A 552 -20.74 25.42 8.12
C TYR A 552 -19.33 25.27 8.70
N LEU A 553 -19.00 26.18 9.63
CA LEU A 553 -17.64 26.40 10.15
C LEU A 553 -17.56 25.91 11.60
N PHE A 554 -16.98 24.72 11.81
CA PHE A 554 -17.04 24.00 13.10
C PHE A 554 -15.63 23.72 13.67
N HIS A 555 -15.41 23.91 14.97
CA HIS A 555 -14.18 23.47 15.67
C HIS A 555 -12.83 24.00 15.13
N ASN A 556 -12.82 25.00 14.24
CA ASN A 556 -11.61 25.46 13.56
C ASN A 556 -10.78 26.41 14.44
N ARG A 557 -9.50 26.51 14.08
CA ARG A 557 -8.53 27.43 14.67
C ARG A 557 -8.23 28.54 13.67
N LEU A 558 -8.94 29.65 13.79
CA LEU A 558 -8.93 30.74 12.83
C LEU A 558 -8.03 31.89 13.33
N SER A 559 -7.34 32.56 12.41
CA SER A 559 -6.75 33.88 12.68
C SER A 559 -6.64 34.70 11.40
N GLY A 560 -7.07 35.95 11.44
CA GLY A 560 -6.87 36.88 10.32
C GLY A 560 -5.41 37.27 10.07
N ASP A 561 -4.50 36.96 11.00
CA ASP A 561 -3.08 37.35 10.94
C ASP A 561 -2.84 38.85 10.61
N LYS A 562 -1.68 39.22 10.05
CA LYS A 562 -1.26 40.63 9.90
C LYS A 562 -1.72 41.26 8.59
N ALA A 563 -2.34 42.44 8.67
CA ALA A 563 -2.80 43.22 7.52
C ALA A 563 -2.41 44.72 7.64
N VAL A 564 -2.58 45.49 6.56
CA VAL A 564 -2.44 46.94 6.59
C VAL A 564 -3.73 47.58 7.13
N SER A 565 -4.89 47.24 6.55
CA SER A 565 -6.18 47.85 6.88
C SER A 565 -7.03 46.97 7.81
N SER A 566 -7.37 45.75 7.41
CA SER A 566 -8.30 44.90 8.18
C SER A 566 -7.84 43.45 8.33
N SER A 567 -7.84 42.93 9.55
CA SER A 567 -7.64 41.51 9.85
C SER A 567 -8.93 40.88 10.38
N ALA A 568 -9.35 39.73 9.84
CA ALA A 568 -10.56 39.03 10.27
C ALA A 568 -10.37 37.50 10.40
N SER A 569 -10.89 36.85 11.45
CA SER A 569 -11.02 35.39 11.43
C SER A 569 -12.11 34.93 10.45
N LEU A 570 -13.23 35.66 10.41
CA LEU A 570 -14.27 35.49 9.41
C LEU A 570 -14.71 36.87 8.90
N ASP A 571 -14.73 37.04 7.58
CA ASP A 571 -15.40 38.17 6.91
C ASP A 571 -16.47 37.59 5.97
N SER A 572 -17.74 37.91 6.21
CA SER A 572 -18.89 37.34 5.51
C SER A 572 -19.86 38.39 4.99
N THR A 573 -20.44 38.14 3.82
CA THR A 573 -21.41 39.01 3.16
C THR A 573 -22.55 38.16 2.59
N SER A 574 -23.79 38.48 2.96
CA SER A 574 -24.99 37.69 2.68
C SER A 574 -26.05 38.52 1.96
N TYR A 575 -26.48 38.07 0.78
CA TYR A 575 -27.48 38.77 -0.05
C TYR A 575 -28.71 37.89 -0.34
N ASN A 576 -28.51 36.61 -0.67
CA ASN A 576 -29.55 35.69 -1.12
C ASN A 576 -29.78 34.57 -0.10
N ASP A 577 -30.13 34.97 1.13
CA ASP A 577 -30.51 34.10 2.26
C ASP A 577 -29.66 32.83 2.47
N PRO A 578 -28.32 32.91 2.55
CA PRO A 578 -27.49 31.75 2.83
C PRO A 578 -27.71 31.21 4.24
N ALA A 579 -27.46 29.91 4.42
CA ALA A 579 -27.37 29.27 5.72
C ALA A 579 -25.91 29.28 6.22
N MET A 580 -25.70 29.85 7.41
CA MET A 580 -24.37 29.98 8.03
C MET A 580 -24.42 29.50 9.49
N ALA A 581 -23.56 28.55 9.84
CA ALA A 581 -23.42 28.04 11.19
C ALA A 581 -21.94 28.09 11.58
N ILE A 582 -21.62 28.86 12.63
CA ILE A 582 -20.27 29.16 13.10
C ILE A 582 -20.20 28.66 14.54
N LEU A 583 -19.71 27.45 14.73
CA LEU A 583 -19.82 26.71 16.00
C LEU A 583 -18.44 26.32 16.55
N ASN A 584 -18.22 26.55 17.84
CA ASN A 584 -17.07 26.01 18.58
C ASN A 584 -15.67 26.37 18.00
N ASN A 585 -15.55 27.46 17.25
CA ASN A 585 -14.25 27.89 16.69
C ASN A 585 -13.48 28.75 17.69
N THR A 586 -12.14 28.69 17.65
CA THR A 586 -11.29 29.71 18.29
C THR A 586 -10.77 30.68 17.27
N MET A 587 -10.90 31.99 17.53
CA MET A 587 -10.64 33.06 16.57
C MET A 587 -9.55 34.02 17.06
N ASN A 588 -8.69 34.44 16.12
CA ASN A 588 -7.52 35.31 16.30
C ASN A 588 -6.48 34.79 17.30
N TYR A 589 -6.18 33.49 17.24
CA TYR A 589 -5.14 32.87 18.10
C TYR A 589 -3.74 33.48 17.89
N ARG A 590 -3.39 33.96 16.68
CA ARG A 590 -2.11 34.66 16.43
C ARG A 590 -2.06 36.00 17.14
N GLN A 591 -3.09 36.83 17.03
CA GLN A 591 -3.15 38.13 17.72
C GLN A 591 -3.05 37.97 19.25
N TYR A 592 -3.49 36.83 19.80
CA TYR A 592 -3.33 36.50 21.22
C TYR A 592 -1.90 36.06 21.58
N THR A 593 -1.23 35.32 20.70
CA THR A 593 0.10 34.73 20.96
C THR A 593 1.29 35.56 20.47
N ASP A 594 1.06 36.52 19.56
CA ASP A 594 2.07 37.26 18.83
C ASP A 594 1.63 38.72 18.65
N GLY A 595 2.14 39.60 19.52
CA GLY A 595 1.83 41.03 19.51
C GLY A 595 2.36 41.81 18.31
N SER A 596 3.11 41.18 17.40
CA SER A 596 3.52 41.80 16.12
C SER A 596 2.45 41.71 15.02
N VAL A 597 1.41 40.91 15.26
CA VAL A 597 0.28 40.68 14.35
C VAL A 597 -0.76 41.79 14.55
N THR A 598 -0.71 42.79 13.69
CA THR A 598 -1.53 44.00 13.74
C THR A 598 -2.25 44.29 12.41
N ALA A 599 -3.27 45.15 12.49
CA ALA A 599 -3.97 45.78 11.35
C ALA A 599 -4.56 47.11 11.83
N VAL A 600 -5.06 48.01 10.96
CA VAL A 600 -5.80 49.20 11.45
C VAL A 600 -7.03 48.79 12.27
N SER A 601 -7.84 47.86 11.75
CA SER A 601 -8.98 47.26 12.46
C SER A 601 -8.86 45.73 12.52
N VAL A 602 -9.24 45.14 13.64
CA VAL A 602 -9.23 43.68 13.84
C VAL A 602 -10.64 43.19 14.15
N TYR A 603 -11.03 42.06 13.57
CA TYR A 603 -12.33 41.43 13.72
C TYR A 603 -12.16 39.96 14.11
N GLY A 604 -12.93 39.46 15.07
CA GLY A 604 -13.19 38.02 15.18
C GLY A 604 -14.10 37.60 14.04
N ILE A 605 -15.36 38.02 14.13
CA ILE A 605 -16.37 37.86 13.08
C ILE A 605 -16.73 39.25 12.56
N ARG A 606 -16.72 39.42 11.24
CA ARG A 606 -17.32 40.54 10.53
C ARG A 606 -18.36 40.00 9.57
N ASN A 607 -19.60 40.48 9.66
CA ASN A 607 -20.69 40.03 8.81
C ASN A 607 -21.52 41.22 8.29
N PHE A 608 -21.95 41.12 7.03
CA PHE A 608 -22.94 41.99 6.41
C PHE A 608 -24.17 41.17 5.95
N GLU A 609 -25.35 41.62 6.35
CA GLU A 609 -26.64 41.01 5.98
C GLU A 609 -27.58 42.03 5.34
N ASP A 610 -27.83 41.85 4.04
CA ASP A 610 -28.78 42.67 3.27
C ASP A 610 -30.23 42.20 3.47
N SER A 611 -30.41 40.92 3.80
CA SER A 611 -31.73 40.26 3.89
C SER A 611 -32.04 39.72 5.30
N PRO A 612 -33.26 39.98 5.83
CA PRO A 612 -33.68 39.56 7.17
C PRO A 612 -34.03 38.06 7.29
N ASN A 613 -33.94 37.28 6.21
CA ASN A 613 -34.21 35.83 6.24
C ASN A 613 -32.94 34.95 6.25
N THR A 614 -31.74 35.55 6.17
CA THR A 614 -30.44 34.86 6.32
C THR A 614 -30.46 33.96 7.56
N GLN A 615 -30.01 32.70 7.47
CA GLN A 615 -30.02 31.80 8.63
C GLN A 615 -28.63 31.78 9.26
N LEU A 616 -28.35 32.73 10.16
CA LEU A 616 -27.04 32.84 10.82
C LEU A 616 -27.07 32.39 12.29
N TYR A 617 -26.25 31.38 12.59
CA TYR A 617 -26.03 30.83 13.92
C TYR A 617 -24.56 31.01 14.34
N ILE A 618 -24.32 31.64 15.49
CA ILE A 618 -22.98 31.87 16.07
C ILE A 618 -23.00 31.33 17.51
N ALA A 619 -22.54 30.10 17.72
CA ALA A 619 -22.60 29.48 19.05
C ALA A 619 -21.26 28.93 19.53
N GLY A 620 -20.95 29.13 20.81
CA GLY A 620 -19.80 28.50 21.45
C GLY A 620 -18.45 28.95 20.92
N ASN A 621 -18.27 30.11 20.29
CA ASN A 621 -16.96 30.49 19.76
C ASN A 621 -16.10 31.18 20.85
N THR A 622 -14.79 30.91 20.91
CA THR A 622 -13.85 31.71 21.70
C THR A 622 -13.17 32.72 20.80
N ILE A 623 -13.48 34.01 20.98
CA ILE A 623 -13.07 35.09 20.10
C ILE A 623 -12.11 36.03 20.83
N TYR A 624 -10.90 36.18 20.30
CA TYR A 624 -9.98 37.22 20.73
C TYR A 624 -10.01 38.43 19.79
N SER A 625 -9.94 39.64 20.36
CA SER A 625 -9.93 40.90 19.61
C SER A 625 -8.88 41.85 20.17
N SER A 626 -7.68 41.81 19.60
CA SER A 626 -6.60 42.77 19.85
C SER A 626 -5.70 42.92 18.61
N GLY A 627 -4.82 43.92 18.60
CA GLY A 627 -3.88 44.20 17.50
C GLY A 627 -4.25 45.39 16.60
N ALA A 628 -5.37 46.09 16.85
CA ALA A 628 -5.77 47.27 16.08
C ALA A 628 -4.85 48.48 16.32
N ALA A 629 -4.18 48.92 15.26
CA ALA A 629 -3.27 50.05 15.20
C ALA A 629 -3.96 51.29 14.60
N GLY A 630 -4.90 51.87 15.36
CA GLY A 630 -5.59 53.13 15.03
C GLY A 630 -7.10 53.01 14.82
N GLY A 631 -7.60 51.81 14.54
CA GLY A 631 -9.02 51.47 14.54
C GLY A 631 -9.45 50.74 15.82
N SER A 632 -10.52 49.93 15.69
CA SER A 632 -11.12 49.18 16.79
C SER A 632 -10.84 47.68 16.70
N ASN A 633 -10.82 47.02 17.86
CA ASN A 633 -10.79 45.55 17.95
C ASN A 633 -12.22 45.03 18.17
N TYR A 634 -12.86 44.52 17.14
CA TYR A 634 -14.19 43.94 17.24
C TYR A 634 -14.13 42.44 17.54
N GLY A 635 -14.88 41.98 18.55
CA GLY A 635 -15.17 40.56 18.72
C GLY A 635 -16.12 40.08 17.61
N ILE A 636 -17.36 40.56 17.66
CA ILE A 636 -18.37 40.37 16.61
C ILE A 636 -18.77 41.75 16.07
N PHE A 637 -18.71 41.92 14.75
CA PHE A 637 -19.21 43.09 14.03
C PHE A 637 -20.28 42.68 13.03
N MET A 638 -21.50 43.15 13.24
CA MET A 638 -22.66 42.94 12.38
C MET A 638 -23.03 44.23 11.68
N SER A 639 -23.31 44.14 10.39
CA SER A 639 -23.80 45.24 9.58
C SER A 639 -25.02 44.83 8.75
N GLY A 640 -25.93 45.77 8.53
CA GLY A 640 -27.27 45.47 8.02
C GLY A 640 -28.22 44.93 9.11
N THR A 641 -29.41 44.45 8.70
CA THR A 641 -30.49 44.09 9.62
C THR A 641 -30.41 42.62 10.00
N THR A 642 -29.62 42.29 11.01
CA THR A 642 -29.40 40.89 11.40
C THR A 642 -30.54 40.28 12.23
N ASN A 643 -30.80 38.99 12.00
CA ASN A 643 -31.70 38.11 12.75
C ASN A 643 -30.93 37.00 13.52
N ALA A 644 -29.59 37.13 13.60
CA ALA A 644 -28.70 36.05 14.01
C ALA A 644 -28.95 35.52 15.42
N GLN A 645 -28.63 34.25 15.61
CA GLN A 645 -28.75 33.53 16.88
C GLN A 645 -27.35 33.40 17.50
N MET A 646 -27.06 34.18 18.54
CA MET A 646 -25.73 34.29 19.15
C MET A 646 -25.72 33.78 20.60
N LEU A 647 -25.06 32.65 20.83
CA LEU A 647 -25.17 31.88 22.07
C LEU A 647 -23.80 31.45 22.61
N ASN A 648 -23.61 31.47 23.92
CA ASN A 648 -22.48 30.80 24.57
C ASN A 648 -21.09 31.19 24.02
N ASN A 649 -20.93 32.36 23.39
CA ASN A 649 -19.65 32.82 22.86
C ASN A 649 -18.82 33.48 23.96
N LEU A 650 -17.52 33.17 24.00
CA LEU A 650 -16.54 33.76 24.90
C LEU A 650 -15.72 34.81 24.14
N ILE A 651 -15.97 36.09 24.38
CA ILE A 651 -15.31 37.20 23.71
C ILE A 651 -14.34 37.90 24.66
N LYS A 652 -13.09 38.07 24.25
CA LYS A 652 -12.05 38.79 24.99
C LYS A 652 -11.39 39.86 24.12
N GLY A 653 -11.52 41.12 24.53
CA GLY A 653 -10.94 42.29 23.86
C GLY A 653 -10.21 43.21 24.84
N PRO A 654 -8.89 43.06 25.04
CA PRO A 654 -8.13 43.93 25.92
C PRO A 654 -7.90 45.31 25.29
N GLY A 655 -7.95 46.37 26.10
CA GLY A 655 -7.71 47.75 25.67
C GLY A 655 -8.97 48.58 25.41
N SER A 656 -8.78 49.90 25.27
CA SER A 656 -9.89 50.88 25.21
C SER A 656 -10.55 51.03 23.83
N ASN A 657 -9.91 50.52 22.78
CA ASN A 657 -10.47 50.45 21.42
C ASN A 657 -11.19 49.13 21.13
N SER A 658 -11.33 48.25 22.12
CA SER A 658 -11.99 46.95 21.98
C SER A 658 -13.51 47.05 22.13
N VAL A 659 -14.23 46.28 21.32
CA VAL A 659 -15.70 46.27 21.23
C VAL A 659 -16.16 44.82 21.12
N CYS A 660 -16.80 44.29 22.16
CA CYS A 660 -17.12 42.85 22.20
C CYS A 660 -18.18 42.46 21.16
N ALA A 661 -19.28 43.20 21.07
CA ALA A 661 -20.24 43.10 19.97
C ALA A 661 -20.61 44.49 19.43
N SER A 662 -20.77 44.61 18.10
CA SER A 662 -21.18 45.84 17.44
C SER A 662 -22.20 45.55 16.35
N PHE A 663 -23.27 46.32 16.31
CA PHE A 663 -24.34 46.24 15.32
C PHE A 663 -24.50 47.60 14.64
N SER A 664 -24.43 47.67 13.30
CA SER A 664 -24.50 48.96 12.59
C SER A 664 -25.86 49.65 12.72
N VAL A 665 -26.92 48.85 12.82
CA VAL A 665 -28.31 49.26 13.05
C VAL A 665 -28.92 48.36 14.12
N THR A 666 -30.06 48.76 14.67
CA THR A 666 -30.85 47.91 15.58
C THR A 666 -31.25 46.62 14.86
N PRO A 667 -30.83 45.43 15.33
CA PRO A 667 -31.21 44.19 14.64
C PRO A 667 -32.63 43.74 14.99
N SER A 668 -33.10 42.67 14.35
CA SER A 668 -34.51 42.28 14.38
C SER A 668 -34.99 41.84 15.76
N SER A 669 -36.31 41.86 15.97
CA SER A 669 -36.96 41.30 17.16
C SER A 669 -36.88 39.77 17.27
N THR A 670 -36.31 39.09 16.27
CA THR A 670 -36.07 37.64 16.26
C THR A 670 -34.60 37.27 16.50
N ALA A 671 -33.70 38.25 16.51
CA ALA A 671 -32.29 38.04 16.86
C ALA A 671 -32.14 37.66 18.34
N ILE A 672 -31.19 36.76 18.63
CA ILE A 672 -30.92 36.26 19.98
C ILE A 672 -29.46 36.52 20.35
N PHE A 673 -29.22 36.98 21.58
CA PHE A 673 -27.89 37.27 22.11
C PHE A 673 -27.84 36.98 23.62
N THR A 674 -27.65 35.71 24.00
CA THR A 674 -27.71 35.25 25.41
C THR A 674 -26.67 34.17 25.72
N GLY A 675 -26.32 33.97 27.00
CA GLY A 675 -25.29 33.02 27.44
C GLY A 675 -23.84 33.39 27.08
N ASN A 676 -23.59 34.58 26.51
CA ASN A 676 -22.26 34.99 26.06
C ASN A 676 -21.45 35.64 27.19
N ASN A 677 -20.13 35.46 27.22
CA ASN A 677 -19.24 36.18 28.13
C ASN A 677 -18.42 37.24 27.39
N LEU A 678 -18.46 38.49 27.86
CA LEU A 678 -17.94 39.68 27.18
C LEU A 678 -16.87 40.39 28.03
N ASP A 679 -15.61 39.97 27.92
CA ASP A 679 -14.46 40.67 28.54
C ASP A 679 -13.92 41.76 27.60
N CYS A 680 -14.60 42.90 27.57
CA CYS A 680 -14.12 44.15 26.95
C CYS A 680 -14.13 45.28 27.98
N SER A 681 -13.65 45.00 29.19
CA SER A 681 -13.79 45.82 30.40
C SER A 681 -13.22 47.25 30.31
N LEU A 682 -12.20 47.48 29.47
CA LEU A 682 -11.63 48.82 29.22
C LEU A 682 -12.25 49.54 28.00
N GLY A 683 -13.04 48.83 27.19
CA GLY A 683 -13.60 49.29 25.92
C GLY A 683 -15.13 49.38 25.97
N LYS A 684 -15.79 48.73 25.00
CA LYS A 684 -17.25 48.71 24.86
C LYS A 684 -17.75 47.27 24.87
N LEU A 685 -18.83 47.00 25.62
CA LEU A 685 -19.44 45.66 25.66
C LEU A 685 -20.30 45.44 24.40
N VAL A 686 -21.34 46.24 24.23
CA VAL A 686 -22.24 46.17 23.07
C VAL A 686 -22.48 47.56 22.51
N THR A 687 -22.39 47.72 21.18
CA THR A 687 -22.74 48.95 20.48
C THR A 687 -23.84 48.74 19.45
N VAL A 688 -24.76 49.70 19.35
CA VAL A 688 -25.76 49.78 18.26
C VAL A 688 -25.64 51.17 17.63
N GLY A 689 -25.21 51.22 16.37
CA GLY A 689 -24.76 52.46 15.74
C GLY A 689 -23.66 53.14 16.56
N ALA A 690 -23.85 54.41 16.91
CA ALA A 690 -22.94 55.16 17.78
C ALA A 690 -23.14 54.90 19.28
N THR A 691 -24.26 54.30 19.69
CA THR A 691 -24.65 54.14 21.10
C THR A 691 -23.90 52.97 21.74
N ASN A 692 -23.29 53.21 22.90
CA ASN A 692 -22.70 52.18 23.74
C ASN A 692 -23.68 51.75 24.84
N TYR A 693 -23.73 50.45 25.11
CA TYR A 693 -24.50 49.85 26.19
C TYR A 693 -23.54 49.19 27.19
N PRO A 694 -23.00 49.95 28.16
CA PRO A 694 -21.99 49.47 29.09
C PRO A 694 -22.55 48.59 30.24
N TYR A 695 -23.87 48.53 30.41
CA TYR A 695 -24.50 47.77 31.50
C TYR A 695 -25.54 46.77 30.98
N TYR A 696 -25.51 45.59 31.62
CA TYR A 696 -26.52 44.54 31.49
C TYR A 696 -27.43 44.58 32.71
N CYS A 697 -28.72 44.74 32.50
CA CYS A 697 -29.70 44.70 33.59
C CYS A 697 -30.06 43.24 33.93
N SER A 698 -30.49 42.97 35.17
CA SER A 698 -30.87 41.62 35.63
C SER A 698 -32.15 41.06 34.99
N ASN A 699 -32.97 41.92 34.38
CA ASN A 699 -34.08 41.57 33.50
C ASN A 699 -33.63 41.34 32.04
N GLY A 700 -32.32 41.41 31.79
CA GLY A 700 -31.73 41.19 30.49
C GLY A 700 -31.89 42.27 29.46
N THR A 701 -32.16 43.51 29.86
CA THR A 701 -32.13 44.65 28.94
C THR A 701 -30.76 45.33 28.93
N PHE A 702 -30.37 45.86 27.76
CA PHE A 702 -29.20 46.71 27.64
C PHE A 702 -29.56 48.15 27.98
N ASN A 703 -28.70 48.83 28.75
CA ASN A 703 -28.97 50.21 29.17
C ASN A 703 -27.76 51.14 28.96
N SER A 704 -28.01 52.33 28.42
CA SER A 704 -27.04 53.41 28.25
C SER A 704 -26.97 54.35 29.47
N PHE A 705 -27.93 54.28 30.40
CA PHE A 705 -28.01 55.14 31.58
C PHE A 705 -28.07 54.33 32.89
N SER A 706 -27.13 54.59 33.81
CA SER A 706 -26.82 53.74 34.97
C SER A 706 -27.80 53.81 36.17
N ALA A 707 -29.02 54.32 36.00
CA ALA A 707 -29.91 54.63 37.14
C ALA A 707 -31.26 53.88 37.15
N LEU A 708 -31.84 53.55 36.00
CA LEU A 708 -33.12 52.83 35.89
C LEU A 708 -33.12 51.94 34.65
N CYS A 709 -33.31 50.62 34.80
CA CYS A 709 -33.45 49.64 33.73
C CYS A 709 -34.79 49.76 32.98
N ILE A 710 -35.00 50.90 32.32
CA ILE A 710 -36.28 51.27 31.70
C ILE A 710 -36.03 51.78 30.27
N LEU A 711 -36.71 51.14 29.30
CA LEU A 711 -36.85 51.48 27.87
C LEU A 711 -35.61 51.35 26.95
N ALA A 712 -35.44 50.16 26.34
CA ALA A 712 -35.10 49.99 24.92
C ALA A 712 -35.10 48.50 24.47
N ASN A 713 -36.26 47.86 24.33
CA ASN A 713 -36.35 46.45 23.92
C ASN A 713 -36.67 46.30 22.43
N ALA A 714 -35.62 46.20 21.62
CA ALA A 714 -35.65 45.46 20.35
C ALA A 714 -34.82 44.17 20.49
N PHE A 715 -33.72 44.27 21.23
CA PHE A 715 -33.02 43.12 21.79
C PHE A 715 -33.67 42.72 23.12
N LEU A 716 -33.82 41.41 23.28
CA LEU A 716 -34.06 40.70 24.55
C LEU A 716 -35.50 40.79 25.08
N ASP A 717 -36.14 39.61 25.10
CA ASP A 717 -37.26 39.30 25.98
C ASP A 717 -36.80 39.49 27.44
N ALA A 718 -37.58 40.23 28.23
CA ALA A 718 -37.30 40.54 29.64
C ALA A 718 -37.25 39.31 30.57
N THR A 719 -37.55 38.12 30.04
CA THR A 719 -37.38 36.82 30.72
C THR A 719 -36.15 36.01 30.25
N ARG A 720 -35.46 36.40 29.17
CA ARG A 720 -34.46 35.55 28.49
C ARG A 720 -33.06 36.14 28.36
N GLY A 721 -32.90 37.44 28.53
CA GLY A 721 -31.59 38.08 28.65
C GLY A 721 -30.95 37.91 30.04
N GLY A 722 -31.18 36.84 30.79
CA GLY A 722 -30.69 36.78 32.18
C GLY A 722 -29.17 36.57 32.32
N GLN A 723 -28.46 36.22 31.23
CA GLN A 723 -27.33 35.28 31.29
C GLN A 723 -26.11 35.63 30.42
N ASN A 724 -25.97 36.86 29.92
CA ASN A 724 -24.64 37.30 29.45
C ASN A 724 -23.77 37.71 30.65
N PHE A 725 -22.47 37.41 30.57
CA PHE A 725 -21.48 37.62 31.62
C PHE A 725 -20.38 38.59 31.17
N THR A 726 -19.58 39.07 32.12
CA THR A 726 -18.43 39.97 31.88
C THR A 726 -17.18 39.51 32.66
N ASN A 727 -17.07 38.21 32.90
CA ASN A 727 -15.96 37.61 33.63
C ASN A 727 -14.69 37.59 32.75
N VAL A 728 -13.53 37.85 33.35
CA VAL A 728 -12.24 37.79 32.66
C VAL A 728 -11.84 36.32 32.47
N PRO A 729 -11.71 35.79 31.23
CA PRO A 729 -11.26 34.41 31.01
C PRO A 729 -9.75 34.28 31.18
N SER A 730 -9.35 33.15 31.75
CA SER A 730 -7.96 32.68 31.80
C SER A 730 -7.77 31.52 30.83
N PHE A 731 -6.70 31.56 30.03
CA PHE A 731 -6.42 30.55 29.00
C PHE A 731 -5.09 29.83 29.27
N ASN A 732 -5.00 28.58 28.82
CA ASN A 732 -3.78 27.77 28.89
C ASN A 732 -2.64 28.39 28.08
N THR A 733 -1.41 28.21 28.54
CA THR A 733 -0.22 28.48 27.72
C THR A 733 -0.17 27.52 26.55
N ALA A 734 -0.08 28.03 25.31
CA ALA A 734 0.05 27.17 24.13
C ALA A 734 1.37 26.37 24.12
N PRO A 735 1.37 25.13 23.59
CA PRO A 735 2.61 24.41 23.33
C PRO A 735 3.50 25.14 22.32
N VAL A 736 4.81 24.97 22.47
CA VAL A 736 5.80 25.51 21.52
C VAL A 736 5.52 24.95 20.11
N GLY A 737 5.40 25.85 19.13
CA GLY A 737 5.08 25.47 17.75
C GLY A 737 3.58 25.26 17.46
N GLN A 738 2.70 25.27 18.46
CA GLN A 738 1.24 25.09 18.29
C GLN A 738 0.41 26.26 18.86
N PRO A 739 0.64 27.52 18.42
CA PRO A 739 -0.05 28.70 18.93
C PRO A 739 -1.58 28.68 18.78
N TRP A 740 -2.11 27.81 17.90
CA TRP A 740 -3.55 27.62 17.69
C TRP A 740 -4.29 26.96 18.86
N LEU A 741 -3.57 26.41 19.85
CA LEU A 741 -4.14 25.85 21.08
C LEU A 741 -4.25 26.88 22.24
N SER A 742 -3.85 28.13 22.00
CA SER A 742 -3.73 29.19 23.03
C SER A 742 -5.03 29.71 23.66
N LEU A 743 -6.19 29.36 23.12
CA LEU A 743 -7.50 29.89 23.52
C LEU A 743 -8.37 28.85 24.25
N GLN A 744 -7.74 27.81 24.82
CA GLN A 744 -8.41 26.86 25.71
C GLN A 744 -8.49 27.41 27.14
N PRO A 745 -9.66 27.43 27.79
CA PRO A 745 -9.79 27.82 29.20
C PRO A 745 -8.92 26.97 30.15
N VAL A 746 -8.49 27.59 31.27
CA VAL A 746 -7.84 26.88 32.39
C VAL A 746 -8.88 26.34 33.38
N ASN A 747 -8.54 25.26 34.09
CA ASN A 747 -9.24 24.80 35.29
C ASN A 747 -8.97 25.77 36.48
N GLY A 748 -9.95 25.96 37.37
CA GLY A 748 -9.92 27.01 38.40
C GLY A 748 -10.31 28.39 37.87
N GLY A 749 -11.09 28.45 36.80
CA GLY A 749 -11.57 29.68 36.16
C GLY A 749 -12.84 30.25 36.79
N PRO A 750 -13.41 31.33 36.22
CA PRO A 750 -14.72 31.82 36.66
C PRO A 750 -15.83 30.80 36.35
N CYS A 751 -16.58 30.35 37.37
CA CYS A 751 -17.61 29.32 37.22
C CYS A 751 -18.75 29.70 36.25
N ASN A 752 -18.98 31.00 36.02
CA ASN A 752 -19.89 31.49 34.99
C ASN A 752 -19.44 31.09 33.57
N ILE A 753 -18.14 30.89 33.33
CA ILE A 753 -17.62 30.46 32.04
C ILE A 753 -17.73 28.94 31.91
N ALA A 754 -17.40 28.18 32.97
CA ALA A 754 -17.52 26.71 32.98
C ALA A 754 -18.97 26.22 32.90
N PHE A 755 -19.90 26.85 33.63
CA PHE A 755 -21.27 26.32 33.78
C PHE A 755 -22.37 27.36 33.48
N GLY A 756 -22.08 28.47 32.80
CA GLY A 756 -23.05 29.54 32.54
C GLY A 756 -23.79 29.47 31.18
N GLY A 757 -23.41 28.55 30.29
CA GLY A 757 -23.99 28.42 28.96
C GLY A 757 -25.44 27.94 28.95
N VAL A 758 -26.20 28.40 27.96
CA VAL A 758 -27.63 28.08 27.78
C VAL A 758 -27.85 26.90 26.83
N GLU A 759 -28.99 26.23 26.95
CA GLU A 759 -29.41 25.19 25.99
C GLU A 759 -29.62 25.76 24.59
N THR A 760 -29.05 25.09 23.59
CA THR A 760 -28.93 25.57 22.20
C THR A 760 -29.99 25.03 21.25
N SER A 761 -30.55 23.84 21.52
CA SER A 761 -31.39 23.09 20.58
C SER A 761 -32.60 23.85 20.01
N THR A 762 -33.20 24.74 20.81
CA THR A 762 -34.35 25.57 20.40
C THR A 762 -33.97 26.78 19.55
N TYR A 763 -32.70 27.16 19.53
CA TYR A 763 -32.20 28.38 18.88
C TYR A 763 -31.39 28.10 17.61
N ILE A 764 -30.49 27.10 17.63
CA ILE A 764 -29.68 26.70 16.46
C ILE A 764 -30.32 25.56 15.64
N GLY A 765 -31.44 25.02 16.13
CA GLY A 765 -32.21 23.99 15.46
C GLY A 765 -31.57 22.60 15.50
N GLY A 766 -32.39 21.57 15.29
CA GLY A 766 -31.96 20.17 15.38
C GLY A 766 -30.88 19.74 14.37
N THR A 767 -30.64 20.53 13.32
CA THR A 767 -29.59 20.28 12.32
C THR A 767 -28.19 20.61 12.83
N PHE A 768 -28.05 21.70 13.61
CA PHE A 768 -26.75 22.23 14.05
C PHE A 768 -26.43 21.93 15.53
N ASP A 769 -27.46 21.67 16.35
CA ASP A 769 -27.28 21.28 17.75
C ASP A 769 -26.35 20.07 17.98
N PRO A 770 -26.37 19.00 17.15
CA PRO A 770 -25.41 17.89 17.29
C PRO A 770 -23.95 18.31 17.08
N TYR A 771 -23.68 19.30 16.22
CA TYR A 771 -22.32 19.81 16.00
C TYR A 771 -21.87 20.75 17.13
N TYR A 772 -22.77 21.58 17.67
CA TYR A 772 -22.46 22.38 18.86
C TYR A 772 -22.14 21.50 20.08
N LYS A 773 -22.84 20.37 20.24
CA LYS A 773 -22.67 19.43 21.36
C LYS A 773 -21.45 18.51 21.22
N LEU A 774 -20.55 18.79 20.28
CA LEU A 774 -19.22 18.20 20.20
C LEU A 774 -18.17 19.23 20.64
N ASP A 775 -17.16 18.80 21.36
CA ASP A 775 -16.05 19.62 21.85
C ASP A 775 -14.98 19.80 20.75
N ALA A 776 -14.30 20.95 20.73
CA ALA A 776 -13.37 21.35 19.66
C ALA A 776 -12.00 20.63 19.68
N VAL A 777 -11.93 19.38 20.12
CA VAL A 777 -10.69 18.61 20.25
C VAL A 777 -10.26 18.03 18.91
N ILE A 778 -9.02 18.30 18.51
CA ILE A 778 -8.50 18.01 17.15
C ILE A 778 -8.41 16.50 16.83
N SER A 779 -8.17 15.65 17.84
CA SER A 779 -7.96 14.20 17.63
C SER A 779 -9.25 13.38 17.56
N ALA A 780 -10.28 13.80 18.30
CA ALA A 780 -11.63 13.23 18.27
C ALA A 780 -12.57 14.19 19.04
N PRO A 781 -13.63 14.72 18.42
CA PRO A 781 -14.61 15.55 19.13
C PRO A 781 -15.34 14.72 20.19
N VAL A 782 -15.28 15.17 21.45
CA VAL A 782 -15.92 14.52 22.61
C VAL A 782 -17.30 15.16 22.81
N PRO A 783 -18.36 14.41 23.18
CA PRO A 783 -19.64 15.04 23.51
C PRO A 783 -19.50 16.02 24.68
N ARG A 784 -20.03 17.24 24.52
CA ARG A 784 -20.13 18.23 25.60
C ARG A 784 -21.03 17.71 26.72
N THR A 785 -20.58 17.86 27.95
CA THR A 785 -21.30 17.53 29.17
C THR A 785 -22.11 18.72 29.67
N ALA A 786 -23.41 18.53 29.90
CA ALA A 786 -24.22 19.49 30.65
C ALA A 786 -23.97 19.25 32.15
N SER A 787 -23.01 19.97 32.71
CA SER A 787 -22.50 19.77 34.07
C SER A 787 -23.14 20.76 35.06
N PHE A 788 -23.72 20.23 36.14
CA PHE A 788 -24.44 21.01 37.15
C PHE A 788 -23.71 20.97 38.50
N GLY A 789 -23.01 22.07 38.83
CA GLY A 789 -22.39 22.30 40.14
C GLY A 789 -23.24 23.21 41.05
N GLY A 790 -22.87 23.33 42.33
CA GLY A 790 -23.56 24.23 43.27
C GLY A 790 -23.43 25.72 42.94
N ASN A 791 -22.46 26.08 42.11
CA ASN A 791 -22.23 27.44 41.61
C ASN A 791 -22.81 27.68 40.19
N THR A 792 -23.68 26.79 39.69
CA THR A 792 -24.32 26.96 38.36
C THR A 792 -25.19 28.23 38.36
N PRO A 793 -24.98 29.19 37.44
CA PRO A 793 -25.77 30.42 37.38
C PRO A 793 -27.27 30.16 37.13
N SER A 794 -28.13 31.01 37.69
CA SER A 794 -29.58 30.83 37.62
C SER A 794 -30.11 30.78 36.18
N GLY A 795 -30.77 29.66 35.85
CA GLY A 795 -31.33 29.38 34.51
C GLY A 795 -30.30 29.00 33.44
N SER A 796 -29.02 28.84 33.79
CA SER A 796 -28.05 28.19 32.91
C SER A 796 -28.43 26.72 32.68
N SER A 797 -27.94 26.14 31.58
CA SER A 797 -28.08 24.72 31.26
C SER A 797 -26.80 23.90 31.51
N GLY A 798 -25.77 24.51 32.12
CA GLY A 798 -24.56 23.81 32.57
C GLY A 798 -23.51 23.54 31.50
N TYR A 799 -23.58 24.21 30.34
CA TYR A 799 -22.55 24.13 29.30
C TYR A 799 -21.45 25.17 29.50
N THR A 800 -20.24 24.88 29.03
CA THR A 800 -19.15 25.86 28.97
C THR A 800 -19.37 26.90 27.87
N ILE A 801 -19.09 28.16 28.21
CA ILE A 801 -19.08 29.31 27.30
C ILE A 801 -17.72 29.37 26.57
N GLY A 802 -17.77 29.36 25.24
CA GLY A 802 -16.59 29.33 24.37
C GLY A 802 -16.38 27.97 23.69
N ALA A 803 -15.29 27.86 22.94
CA ALA A 803 -15.02 26.79 21.96
C ALA A 803 -14.80 25.41 22.55
N PHE A 804 -14.37 25.35 23.80
CA PHE A 804 -14.03 24.13 24.48
C PHE A 804 -14.99 23.85 25.63
N GLU A 805 -15.22 22.58 25.95
CA GLU A 805 -15.83 22.20 27.22
C GLU A 805 -14.82 22.25 28.37
N LEU A 806 -15.29 22.60 29.57
CA LEU A 806 -14.51 22.71 30.80
C LEU A 806 -15.34 22.22 31.99
N ASP A 807 -15.19 20.94 32.35
CA ASP A 807 -15.67 20.41 33.62
C ASP A 807 -14.78 20.91 34.79
N ASP A 808 -14.98 22.17 35.21
CA ASP A 808 -14.16 22.83 36.24
C ASP A 808 -14.44 22.25 37.64
N SER A 809 -13.53 21.40 38.10
CA SER A 809 -13.55 20.79 39.44
C SER A 809 -13.51 21.80 40.59
N GLY A 810 -12.96 23.01 40.38
CA GLY A 810 -12.94 24.10 41.36
C GLY A 810 -14.27 24.85 41.48
N CYS A 811 -15.21 24.57 40.58
CA CYS A 811 -16.57 25.11 40.58
C CYS A 811 -17.63 24.13 41.10
N ALA A 812 -17.21 22.95 41.56
CA ALA A 812 -18.00 22.05 42.40
C ALA A 812 -18.46 22.73 43.72
N PRO A 813 -19.55 22.26 44.36
CA PRO A 813 -19.98 22.73 45.67
C PRO A 813 -19.03 22.33 46.82
#